data_AF-A0A135V875-F1
#
_entry.id   AF-A0A135V875-F1
#
_cell.length_a   1.000
_cell.length_b   1.000
_cell.length_c   1.000
_cell.angle_alpha   90.00
_cell.angle_beta   90.00
_cell.angle_gamma   90.00
#
_symmetry.space_group_name_H-M   'P 1'
#
loop_
_entity.id
_entity.type
_entity.pdbx_description
1 polymer ?
#
loop_
_entity_poly.entity_id
_entity_poly.type
_entity_poly.pdbx_seq_one_letter_code
_entity_poly.pdbx_strand_id
1 'polypeptide(L)'
;MLEEQMQVMSLIRNTTKMIQKDMAKLLKAFNDQKREEKKDRGNDQRGKVAEQNKPPSAKRIRNILVEVEGEDHEYHVLKETLVKDTCTWVFLQPALRVPHISTSENNRQVSQNFCNAITTVIIQAVEQNASLCELINAEIMKDDFDMDSYVADSLIRQILVPAFGKTSKYKLFLLLDGLDELEDLNELLSFLKVIREEDPRINVVFISRPGVLSSVKESSPLLAVDVTRENQKEDLRAFIWSHINSLSTIRKFDRYVQQRIADKVEEVAPNFLYAAHMLTRFDNLGREGAVIRNLEKPLPSGLHGIYEGLLTDCYRRTELEHKPVVSKLLHWMAFAFRPLTLNEVVSLVRLWLNDADFELESVPEPFESFLQVGDPGSDAEERVKIQAQGGWGTAVSELEKTQTVVDREVIYNDGALPVKFKERSMRSFFIEEADAADIHANRIRPSEIHRQMFLDCTKLAYTTSHYPFPIASALSRYIVVHMIPHWSRIDFERHTVAEQIEAMEALASTLSNKTSFSRMMEWTGSSYSGTFTDEFFERISRWGQLLSVNKEGMDKDAVEWWRTVSENSRACLLSLIKAHLRQTYISLNVDTALASYRRARDAIKTVSLTLPFSQSKLIRAEQLGSCVLGIEGLFEDVKLESTGYRALASLMLHFKHLKPAETLCQNALGGLDGALETVRARELMARIHLEDDAQAAHRDILECFEKMNDESVPLNLRHAVCITKAGVEAKLGMNEAAAVSYAHARTRSVLGGGQQARLHRRSEELEPATATNLALLGSGETDFIAQTYLDSIQYLDNVNAAAPLRMDLSLFYQHVIGNIEAARLALDEVLDSGSTGYPYAITDSSPDYTVTRAVDNYSALLYGIFRSSHDPKQKTELLTTVEGLLNRPLALDVLPTSITYLTFRLIVLSRMYLKLGPVTKFQDTLQSVLTGCIDALSDTISWNDADNLACLSKALDIIGSSISNGQKLKKMARTMHSAVFCHLDPKVRLMDDENKDDPDEDGGDDGESQTDAHRRRGPH
;
A
#
# COMPACT_ATOMS: atom_id res chain seq x y z
N MET A 1 46.86 -5.75 -13.23
CA MET A 1 45.72 -4.92 -12.81
C MET A 1 44.60 -5.74 -12.13
N LEU A 2 43.87 -6.63 -12.83
CA LEU A 2 42.80 -7.44 -12.20
C LEU A 2 43.34 -8.46 -11.16
N GLU A 3 44.47 -9.11 -11.45
CA GLU A 3 45.20 -9.95 -10.47
C GLU A 3 45.74 -9.15 -9.27
N GLU A 4 46.16 -7.90 -9.49
CA GLU A 4 46.59 -7.00 -8.42
C GLU A 4 45.40 -6.56 -7.56
N GLN A 5 44.22 -6.36 -8.16
CA GLN A 5 42.98 -6.03 -7.45
C GLN A 5 42.44 -7.21 -6.63
N MET A 6 42.47 -8.44 -7.17
CA MET A 6 42.14 -9.66 -6.41
C MET A 6 43.13 -9.92 -5.27
N GLN A 7 44.43 -9.68 -5.50
CA GLN A 7 45.43 -9.71 -4.43
C GLN A 7 45.16 -8.65 -3.37
N VAL A 8 44.74 -7.44 -3.75
CA VAL A 8 44.34 -6.36 -2.83
C VAL A 8 43.09 -6.73 -2.04
N MET A 9 42.06 -7.33 -2.64
CA MET A 9 40.85 -7.82 -1.93
C MET A 9 41.17 -8.95 -0.94
N SER A 10 42.04 -9.89 -1.32
CA SER A 10 42.54 -10.93 -0.41
C SER A 10 43.41 -10.34 0.73
N LEU A 11 44.20 -9.31 0.42
CA LEU A 11 45.03 -8.59 1.37
C LEU A 11 44.16 -7.73 2.30
N ILE A 12 43.05 -7.17 1.84
CA ILE A 12 42.03 -6.48 2.65
C ILE A 12 41.40 -7.49 3.59
N ARG A 13 40.90 -8.63 3.11
CA ARG A 13 40.31 -9.70 3.94
C ARG A 13 41.26 -10.17 5.06
N ASN A 14 42.55 -10.31 4.73
CA ASN A 14 43.59 -10.68 5.69
C ASN A 14 44.02 -9.51 6.61
N THR A 15 44.00 -8.27 6.11
CA THR A 15 44.31 -7.07 6.90
C THR A 15 43.14 -6.73 7.84
N THR A 16 41.88 -7.01 7.48
CA THR A 16 40.69 -6.86 8.34
C THR A 16 40.73 -7.83 9.51
N LYS A 17 41.13 -9.10 9.30
CA LYS A 17 41.40 -10.05 10.41
C LYS A 17 42.54 -9.57 11.32
N MET A 18 43.55 -8.89 10.76
CA MET A 18 44.62 -8.27 11.53
C MET A 18 44.17 -7.01 12.29
N ILE A 19 43.36 -6.14 11.69
CA ILE A 19 42.77 -4.95 12.31
C ILE A 19 41.85 -5.38 13.47
N GLN A 20 41.02 -6.41 13.29
CA GLN A 20 40.21 -7.01 14.37
C GLN A 20 41.09 -7.53 15.52
N LYS A 21 42.22 -8.17 15.20
CA LYS A 21 43.19 -8.67 16.20
C LYS A 21 43.94 -7.54 16.91
N ASP A 22 44.28 -6.47 16.22
CA ASP A 22 44.99 -5.32 16.80
C ASP A 22 44.04 -4.39 17.58
N MET A 23 42.77 -4.29 17.18
CA MET A 23 41.69 -3.67 17.97
C MET A 23 41.40 -4.46 19.25
N ALA A 24 41.43 -5.80 19.22
CA ALA A 24 41.32 -6.64 20.42
C ALA A 24 42.50 -6.44 21.40
N LYS A 25 43.72 -6.17 20.90
CA LYS A 25 44.89 -5.83 21.74
C LYS A 25 44.78 -4.43 22.35
N LEU A 26 44.28 -3.45 21.59
CA LEU A 26 43.98 -2.10 22.08
C LEU A 26 42.90 -2.14 23.19
N LEU A 27 41.85 -2.94 23.02
CA LEU A 27 40.81 -3.19 24.03
C LEU A 27 41.37 -3.80 25.32
N LYS A 28 42.38 -4.69 25.21
CA LYS A 28 43.06 -5.25 26.38
C LYS A 28 43.92 -4.20 27.11
N ALA A 29 44.69 -3.40 26.38
CA ALA A 29 45.51 -2.33 26.94
C ALA A 29 44.67 -1.23 27.63
N PHE A 30 43.49 -0.90 27.10
CA PHE A 30 42.58 0.07 27.71
C PHE A 30 41.78 -0.47 28.90
N ASN A 31 41.44 -1.77 28.91
CA ASN A 31 40.82 -2.41 30.09
C ASN A 31 41.78 -2.51 31.27
N ASP A 32 43.08 -2.65 31.01
CA ASP A 32 44.12 -2.62 32.03
C ASP A 32 44.31 -1.20 32.60
N GLN A 33 44.09 -0.15 31.79
CA GLN A 33 44.07 1.26 32.22
C GLN A 33 42.80 1.64 33.03
N LYS A 34 41.63 1.07 32.67
CA LYS A 34 40.35 1.30 33.37
C LYS A 34 40.21 0.60 34.72
N ARG A 35 41.11 -0.32 35.07
CA ARG A 35 41.16 -0.91 36.43
C ARG A 35 41.77 0.05 37.46
N GLU A 36 42.48 1.09 37.04
CA GLU A 36 43.02 2.11 37.95
C GLU A 36 42.08 3.30 38.18
N GLU A 37 41.14 3.59 37.25
CA GLU A 37 40.25 4.76 37.36
C GLU A 37 38.82 4.44 37.86
N LYS A 38 38.45 3.16 38.06
CA LYS A 38 37.14 2.75 38.61
C LYS A 38 37.10 2.64 40.14
N LYS A 39 37.68 3.63 40.82
CA LYS A 39 37.37 3.95 42.22
C LYS A 39 36.94 5.41 42.29
N ASP A 40 35.79 5.73 41.70
CA ASP A 40 34.83 6.68 42.28
C ASP A 40 33.64 6.91 41.35
N ARG A 41 32.46 6.97 41.97
CA ARG A 41 31.14 7.41 41.47
C ARG A 41 30.26 6.35 40.80
N GLY A 42 29.40 5.77 41.63
CA GLY A 42 28.18 5.09 41.25
C GLY A 42 26.93 5.99 41.31
N ASN A 43 25.88 5.47 40.70
CA ASN A 43 24.44 5.78 40.82
C ASN A 43 23.98 7.24 40.74
N ASP A 44 23.17 7.56 39.71
CA ASP A 44 21.74 7.76 39.93
C ASP A 44 20.94 7.87 38.62
N GLN A 45 19.61 7.84 38.76
CA GLN A 45 18.55 7.97 37.74
C GLN A 45 18.04 6.68 37.06
N ARG A 46 17.37 5.87 37.88
CA ARG A 46 16.13 5.16 37.47
C ARG A 46 14.94 5.90 38.07
N GLY A 47 13.95 6.25 37.24
CA GLY A 47 12.60 6.54 37.71
C GLY A 47 11.96 7.75 37.02
N LYS A 48 10.77 7.49 36.42
CA LYS A 48 9.82 8.42 35.79
C LYS A 48 9.99 8.67 34.29
N VAL A 49 9.49 7.74 33.47
CA VAL A 49 8.61 8.05 32.33
C VAL A 49 7.69 6.85 32.14
N ALA A 50 6.48 6.93 32.68
CA ALA A 50 5.37 6.10 32.25
C ALA A 50 4.30 7.09 31.77
N GLU A 51 3.73 6.80 30.60
CA GLU A 51 2.60 7.50 29.98
C GLU A 51 2.91 8.90 29.42
N GLN A 52 3.63 8.94 28.29
CA GLN A 52 3.37 9.79 27.12
C GLN A 52 4.50 9.59 26.09
N ASN A 53 4.12 9.47 24.82
CA ASN A 53 4.91 9.21 23.60
C ASN A 53 4.97 7.72 23.18
N LYS A 54 4.15 7.37 22.18
CA LYS A 54 4.39 6.19 21.34
C LYS A 54 5.83 6.27 20.76
N PRO A 55 6.58 5.16 20.65
CA PRO A 55 7.93 5.19 20.08
C PRO A 55 7.87 5.68 18.61
N PRO A 56 8.75 6.60 18.17
CA PRO A 56 8.82 6.99 16.76
C PRO A 56 9.01 5.79 15.81
N SER A 57 9.72 4.77 16.28
CA SER A 57 9.95 3.48 15.60
C SER A 57 8.67 2.66 15.39
N ALA A 58 7.63 2.83 16.22
CA ALA A 58 6.37 2.11 16.06
C ALA A 58 5.65 2.52 14.76
N LYS A 59 5.70 3.81 14.41
CA LYS A 59 5.13 4.32 13.14
C LYS A 59 5.81 3.66 11.94
N ARG A 60 7.13 3.51 11.99
CA ARG A 60 7.88 2.83 10.93
C ARG A 60 7.48 1.37 10.80
N ILE A 61 7.39 0.62 11.91
CA ILE A 61 6.98 -0.78 11.89
C ILE A 61 5.57 -0.92 11.30
N ARG A 62 4.65 -0.03 11.68
CA ARG A 62 3.29 0.01 11.16
C ARG A 62 3.27 0.17 9.63
N ASN A 63 4.11 1.06 9.08
CA ASN A 63 4.18 1.30 7.63
C ASN A 63 4.78 0.13 6.81
N ILE A 64 5.47 -0.82 7.46
CA ILE A 64 6.03 -2.02 6.80
C ILE A 64 4.97 -3.10 6.66
N LEU A 65 4.05 -3.14 7.62
CA LEU A 65 3.01 -4.14 7.69
C LEU A 65 1.84 -3.72 6.79
N VAL A 66 1.05 -4.71 6.37
CA VAL A 66 -0.17 -4.44 5.59
C VAL A 66 -1.10 -3.60 6.45
N GLU A 67 -1.62 -2.51 5.89
CA GLU A 67 -2.62 -1.69 6.59
C GLU A 67 -3.88 -2.53 6.82
N VAL A 68 -4.18 -2.82 8.09
CA VAL A 68 -5.41 -3.51 8.45
C VAL A 68 -6.41 -2.45 8.93
N GLU A 69 -7.57 -2.38 8.27
CA GLU A 69 -8.61 -1.44 8.71
C GLU A 69 -9.04 -1.76 10.16
N GLY A 70 -9.27 -0.75 10.99
CA GLY A 70 -9.94 -0.92 12.29
C GLY A 70 -9.11 -1.40 13.49
N GLU A 71 -7.80 -1.55 13.38
CA GLU A 71 -6.91 -2.14 14.42
C GLU A 71 -6.99 -1.50 15.84
N ASP A 72 -7.20 -0.18 15.94
CA ASP A 72 -7.05 0.56 17.20
C ASP A 72 -8.32 0.51 18.12
N HIS A 73 -9.46 -0.01 17.62
CA HIS A 73 -10.79 0.26 18.18
C HIS A 73 -11.25 -0.65 19.33
N GLU A 74 -10.83 -1.92 19.33
CA GLU A 74 -11.59 -2.97 20.04
C GLU A 74 -11.09 -3.27 21.45
N TYR A 75 -9.80 -3.00 21.72
CA TYR A 75 -9.20 -3.19 23.05
C TYR A 75 -9.82 -2.27 24.13
N HIS A 76 -10.19 -1.04 23.76
CA HIS A 76 -10.74 -0.06 24.70
C HIS A 76 -12.19 -0.38 25.11
N VAL A 77 -13.00 -0.90 24.18
CA VAL A 77 -14.41 -1.25 24.42
C VAL A 77 -14.54 -2.32 25.51
N LEU A 78 -13.71 -3.37 25.50
CA LEU A 78 -13.77 -4.44 26.50
C LEU A 78 -13.50 -3.96 27.93
N LYS A 79 -12.55 -3.04 28.11
CA LYS A 79 -12.19 -2.51 29.44
C LYS A 79 -13.29 -1.65 30.04
N GLU A 80 -14.05 -0.95 29.20
CA GLU A 80 -15.11 -0.03 29.61
C GLU A 80 -16.48 -0.71 29.75
N THR A 81 -16.70 -1.85 29.10
CA THR A 81 -18.00 -2.55 29.07
C THR A 81 -18.12 -3.75 30.02
N LEU A 82 -17.02 -4.17 30.66
CA LEU A 82 -17.02 -5.35 31.53
C LEU A 82 -17.87 -5.13 32.80
N VAL A 83 -18.84 -6.01 33.05
CA VAL A 83 -19.60 -6.02 34.30
C VAL A 83 -18.68 -6.50 35.43
N LYS A 84 -18.61 -5.74 36.53
CA LYS A 84 -17.79 -6.13 37.69
C LYS A 84 -18.20 -7.52 38.20
N ASP A 85 -17.20 -8.29 38.58
CA ASP A 85 -17.32 -9.63 39.18
C ASP A 85 -17.91 -10.74 38.28
N THR A 86 -18.08 -10.49 36.97
CA THR A 86 -18.43 -11.54 35.98
C THR A 86 -17.21 -12.24 35.39
N CYS A 87 -17.38 -13.46 34.86
CA CYS A 87 -16.37 -14.32 34.24
C CYS A 87 -15.29 -14.85 35.20
N THR A 88 -15.49 -14.71 36.51
CA THR A 88 -14.51 -15.15 37.52
C THR A 88 -14.31 -16.67 37.56
N TRP A 89 -15.33 -17.44 37.19
CA TRP A 89 -15.30 -18.91 37.16
C TRP A 89 -14.24 -19.48 36.20
N VAL A 90 -13.94 -18.79 35.10
CA VAL A 90 -12.91 -19.20 34.13
C VAL A 90 -11.54 -19.25 34.80
N PHE A 91 -11.25 -18.28 35.66
CA PHE A 91 -9.98 -18.19 36.39
C PHE A 91 -9.90 -19.12 37.61
N LEU A 92 -11.04 -19.65 38.05
CA LEU A 92 -11.10 -20.69 39.08
C LEU A 92 -10.81 -22.09 38.52
N GLN A 93 -10.77 -22.25 37.19
CA GLN A 93 -10.37 -23.51 36.58
C GLN A 93 -8.89 -23.79 36.89
N PRO A 94 -8.55 -24.96 37.47
CA PRO A 94 -7.17 -25.31 37.85
C PRO A 94 -6.16 -25.17 36.70
N ALA A 95 -6.65 -25.26 35.47
CA ALA A 95 -5.87 -25.26 34.25
C ALA A 95 -5.62 -23.85 33.65
N LEU A 96 -6.27 -22.79 34.13
CA LEU A 96 -6.20 -21.42 33.55
C LEU A 96 -5.56 -20.37 34.49
N ARG A 97 -4.71 -20.77 35.44
CA ARG A 97 -4.01 -19.83 36.34
C ARG A 97 -2.97 -18.96 35.59
N VAL A 98 -3.41 -17.93 34.88
CA VAL A 98 -2.55 -16.98 34.15
C VAL A 98 -3.16 -15.57 34.22
N PRO A 99 -2.36 -14.49 34.42
CA PRO A 99 -2.86 -13.11 34.40
C PRO A 99 -3.16 -12.62 32.98
N HIS A 100 -4.26 -11.86 32.89
CA HIS A 100 -4.89 -11.22 31.73
C HIS A 100 -3.97 -10.58 30.68
N ILE A 101 -4.37 -10.73 29.40
CA ILE A 101 -4.61 -9.70 28.37
C ILE A 101 -5.69 -10.28 27.43
N SER A 102 -6.69 -9.48 27.04
CA SER A 102 -7.79 -9.90 26.15
C SER A 102 -7.82 -9.07 24.88
N THR A 103 -8.00 -9.73 23.73
CA THR A 103 -8.28 -9.14 22.42
C THR A 103 -9.56 -9.79 21.89
N SER A 104 -10.55 -8.99 21.46
CA SER A 104 -11.74 -9.45 20.75
C SER A 104 -11.73 -8.79 19.39
N GLU A 105 -11.55 -9.55 18.32
CA GLU A 105 -11.52 -9.03 16.95
C GLU A 105 -12.93 -9.01 16.33
N ASN A 106 -13.49 -7.81 16.17
CA ASN A 106 -14.81 -7.52 15.61
C ASN A 106 -14.73 -7.05 14.15
N ASN A 107 -13.53 -6.91 13.56
CA ASN A 107 -13.37 -6.49 12.17
C ASN A 107 -13.16 -7.66 11.20
N ARG A 108 -14.04 -7.75 10.19
CA ARG A 108 -14.19 -8.90 9.28
C ARG A 108 -12.97 -9.10 8.37
N GLN A 109 -12.26 -8.04 8.00
CA GLN A 109 -11.02 -8.15 7.21
C GLN A 109 -9.88 -8.78 8.01
N VAL A 110 -9.91 -8.64 9.35
CA VAL A 110 -8.91 -9.20 10.27
C VAL A 110 -9.27 -10.63 10.63
N SER A 111 -10.56 -10.90 10.85
CA SER A 111 -11.01 -12.22 11.32
C SER A 111 -11.10 -13.30 10.24
N GLN A 112 -11.06 -12.95 8.95
CA GLN A 112 -11.11 -13.93 7.84
C GLN A 112 -9.73 -14.38 7.35
N ASN A 113 -8.68 -13.59 7.62
CA ASN A 113 -7.32 -13.86 7.17
C ASN A 113 -6.37 -13.84 8.37
N PHE A 114 -5.76 -14.98 8.64
CA PHE A 114 -4.88 -15.18 9.78
C PHE A 114 -3.63 -14.27 9.76
N CYS A 115 -3.11 -13.94 8.57
CA CYS A 115 -1.99 -13.00 8.40
C CYS A 115 -2.31 -11.60 8.92
N ASN A 116 -3.55 -11.13 8.70
CA ASN A 116 -4.00 -9.82 9.21
C ASN A 116 -4.10 -9.82 10.74
N ALA A 117 -4.61 -10.90 11.34
CA ALA A 117 -4.64 -11.05 12.80
C ALA A 117 -3.23 -11.00 13.42
N ILE A 118 -2.26 -11.69 12.82
CA ILE A 118 -0.86 -11.64 13.26
C ILE A 118 -0.25 -10.24 13.09
N THR A 119 -0.59 -9.54 12.01
CA THR A 119 -0.16 -8.16 11.78
C THR A 119 -0.63 -7.23 12.92
N THR A 120 -1.91 -7.29 13.27
CA THR A 120 -2.50 -6.54 14.38
C THR A 120 -1.79 -6.85 15.70
N VAL A 121 -1.48 -8.12 15.98
CA VAL A 121 -0.75 -8.55 17.19
C VAL A 121 0.63 -7.90 17.27
N ILE A 122 1.37 -7.85 16.16
CA ILE A 122 2.69 -7.22 16.10
C ILE A 122 2.58 -5.72 16.39
N ILE A 123 1.62 -5.03 15.75
CA ILE A 123 1.40 -3.58 15.90
C ILE A 123 1.06 -3.25 17.36
N GLN A 124 0.13 -3.99 17.97
CA GLN A 124 -0.21 -3.81 19.38
C GLN A 124 0.99 -4.02 20.31
N ALA A 125 1.80 -5.07 20.04
CA ALA A 125 2.96 -5.37 20.86
C ALA A 125 4.02 -4.26 20.81
N VAL A 126 4.27 -3.67 19.63
CA VAL A 126 5.26 -2.59 19.48
C VAL A 126 4.76 -1.27 20.06
N GLU A 127 3.46 -0.98 19.98
CA GLU A 127 2.90 0.26 20.53
C GLU A 127 2.83 0.26 22.05
N GLN A 128 2.57 -0.89 22.66
CA GLN A 128 2.46 -1.01 24.11
C GLN A 128 3.82 -1.09 24.82
N ASN A 129 4.91 -1.41 24.11
CA ASN A 129 6.22 -1.63 24.72
C ASN A 129 7.36 -1.05 23.89
N ALA A 130 7.83 0.14 24.28
CA ALA A 130 8.95 0.82 23.61
C ALA A 130 10.23 -0.02 23.51
N SER A 131 10.57 -0.79 24.55
CA SER A 131 11.78 -1.63 24.52
C SER A 131 11.65 -2.85 23.62
N LEU A 132 10.43 -3.31 23.36
CA LEU A 132 10.13 -4.37 22.40
C LEU A 132 10.08 -3.78 20.97
N CYS A 133 9.50 -2.59 20.81
CA CYS A 133 9.49 -1.84 19.57
C CYS A 133 10.90 -1.62 19.01
N GLU A 134 11.83 -1.14 19.85
CA GLU A 134 13.23 -0.97 19.43
C GLU A 134 13.91 -2.30 19.08
N LEU A 135 13.53 -3.40 19.73
CA LEU A 135 14.08 -4.72 19.42
C LEU A 135 13.59 -5.21 18.06
N ILE A 136 12.30 -5.09 17.78
CA ILE A 136 11.71 -5.47 16.49
C ILE A 136 12.22 -4.55 15.37
N ASN A 137 12.29 -3.24 15.61
CA ASN A 137 12.87 -2.28 14.67
C ASN A 137 14.34 -2.62 14.36
N ALA A 138 15.14 -3.03 15.35
CA ALA A 138 16.51 -3.46 15.12
C ALA A 138 16.62 -4.76 14.30
N GLU A 139 15.64 -5.66 14.41
CA GLU A 139 15.57 -6.89 13.62
C GLU A 139 15.25 -6.58 12.14
N ILE A 140 14.27 -5.71 11.91
CA ILE A 140 13.85 -5.22 10.59
C ILE A 140 14.97 -4.46 9.88
N MET A 141 15.84 -3.77 10.63
CA MET A 141 16.93 -2.95 10.08
C MET A 141 18.18 -3.78 9.70
N LYS A 142 18.11 -5.12 9.74
CA LYS A 142 19.23 -5.98 9.32
C LYS A 142 19.25 -6.12 7.81
N ASP A 143 20.45 -6.23 7.25
CA ASP A 143 20.68 -6.34 5.79
C ASP A 143 20.15 -7.64 5.18
N ASP A 144 19.96 -8.69 5.98
CA ASP A 144 19.41 -9.99 5.59
C ASP A 144 17.92 -10.16 5.91
N PHE A 145 17.23 -9.09 6.32
CA PHE A 145 15.81 -9.14 6.62
C PHE A 145 14.99 -9.16 5.32
N ASP A 146 14.37 -10.30 5.02
CA ASP A 146 13.56 -10.53 3.82
C ASP A 146 12.17 -11.05 4.21
N MET A 147 11.29 -10.12 4.61
CA MET A 147 9.97 -10.44 5.14
C MET A 147 8.87 -10.13 4.12
N ASP A 148 7.95 -11.08 3.97
CA ASP A 148 6.75 -10.95 3.15
C ASP A 148 5.56 -10.66 4.08
N SER A 149 5.08 -9.42 4.08
CA SER A 149 4.01 -8.96 4.96
C SER A 149 2.63 -9.52 4.61
N TYR A 150 2.51 -10.19 3.45
CA TYR A 150 1.29 -10.87 3.02
C TYR A 150 1.27 -12.36 3.40
N VAL A 151 2.32 -12.88 4.03
CA VAL A 151 2.44 -14.29 4.40
C VAL A 151 2.64 -14.43 5.91
N ALA A 152 1.66 -15.05 6.57
CA ALA A 152 1.66 -15.20 8.03
C ALA A 152 2.93 -15.91 8.55
N ASP A 153 3.37 -16.99 7.89
CA ASP A 153 4.59 -17.73 8.28
C ASP A 153 5.84 -16.84 8.28
N SER A 154 5.92 -15.89 7.34
CA SER A 154 7.02 -14.92 7.25
C SER A 154 7.02 -13.99 8.45
N LEU A 155 5.86 -13.37 8.77
CA LEU A 155 5.69 -12.52 9.96
C LEU A 155 6.03 -13.27 11.26
N ILE A 156 5.59 -14.52 11.38
CA ILE A 156 5.83 -15.34 12.58
C ILE A 156 7.32 -15.61 12.74
N ARG A 157 7.97 -16.13 11.70
CA ARG A 157 9.37 -16.59 11.78
C ARG A 157 10.37 -15.44 11.85
N GLN A 158 10.08 -14.31 11.23
CA GLN A 158 11.03 -13.20 11.13
C GLN A 158 10.79 -12.11 12.18
N ILE A 159 9.59 -12.01 12.76
CA ILE A 159 9.28 -10.99 13.76
C ILE A 159 8.96 -11.62 15.12
N LEU A 160 7.92 -12.46 15.20
CA LEU A 160 7.45 -12.98 16.50
C LEU A 160 8.45 -13.95 17.14
N VAL A 161 8.99 -14.91 16.39
CA VAL A 161 9.94 -15.89 16.93
C VAL A 161 11.23 -15.21 17.43
N PRO A 162 11.88 -14.28 16.71
CA PRO A 162 13.02 -13.54 17.22
C PRO A 162 12.69 -12.67 18.44
N ALA A 163 11.54 -11.98 18.42
CA ALA A 163 11.11 -11.09 19.50
C ALA A 163 10.79 -11.84 20.80
N PHE A 164 10.22 -13.04 20.69
CA PHE A 164 9.71 -13.84 21.81
C PHE A 164 10.39 -15.19 21.95
N GLY A 165 11.57 -15.42 21.35
CA GLY A 165 12.27 -16.70 21.41
C GLY A 165 12.62 -17.16 22.84
N LYS A 166 13.14 -18.39 22.99
CA LYS A 166 13.42 -19.02 24.30
C LYS A 166 14.25 -18.16 25.26
N THR A 167 15.22 -17.42 24.72
CA THR A 167 16.12 -16.54 25.48
C THR A 167 15.58 -15.12 25.64
N SER A 168 14.45 -14.78 25.02
CA SER A 168 13.85 -13.45 25.13
C SER A 168 13.37 -13.21 26.56
N LYS A 169 13.56 -11.99 27.05
CA LYS A 169 12.99 -11.54 28.32
C LYS A 169 11.48 -11.28 28.22
N TYR A 170 10.97 -11.08 27.01
CA TYR A 170 9.57 -10.80 26.73
C TYR A 170 8.76 -12.11 26.64
N LYS A 171 7.46 -12.00 26.93
CA LYS A 171 6.50 -13.10 26.87
C LYS A 171 5.22 -12.57 26.24
N LEU A 172 4.68 -13.30 25.27
CA LEU A 172 3.44 -12.96 24.59
C LEU A 172 2.31 -13.89 25.07
N PHE A 173 1.14 -13.30 25.32
CA PHE A 173 -0.10 -14.02 25.54
C PHE A 173 -1.07 -13.58 24.45
N LEU A 174 -1.48 -14.53 23.62
CA LEU A 174 -2.35 -14.31 22.49
C LEU A 174 -3.73 -14.89 22.80
N LEU A 175 -4.77 -14.06 22.73
CA LEU A 175 -6.16 -14.48 22.86
C LEU A 175 -6.87 -14.28 21.51
N LEU A 176 -7.26 -15.36 20.86
CA LEU A 176 -7.99 -15.31 19.59
C LEU A 176 -9.46 -15.61 19.83
N ASP A 177 -10.36 -14.67 19.54
CA ASP A 177 -11.81 -14.87 19.63
C ASP A 177 -12.41 -15.16 18.26
N GLY A 178 -13.41 -16.04 18.19
CA GLY A 178 -14.13 -16.35 16.94
C GLY A 178 -13.36 -17.22 15.93
N LEU A 179 -12.60 -18.23 16.39
CA LEU A 179 -11.81 -19.08 15.48
C LEU A 179 -12.64 -19.77 14.37
N ASP A 180 -13.93 -19.96 14.60
CA ASP A 180 -14.85 -20.59 13.66
C ASP A 180 -15.19 -19.73 12.44
N GLU A 181 -14.73 -18.48 12.42
CA GLU A 181 -15.01 -17.51 11.36
C GLU A 181 -13.77 -17.22 10.49
N LEU A 182 -12.65 -17.89 10.80
CA LEU A 182 -11.42 -17.87 10.03
C LEU A 182 -11.61 -18.67 8.73
N GLU A 183 -11.44 -18.04 7.58
CA GLU A 183 -11.57 -18.73 6.28
C GLU A 183 -10.34 -19.63 6.01
N ASP A 184 -9.18 -19.27 6.56
CA ASP A 184 -7.88 -19.89 6.36
C ASP A 184 -7.34 -20.63 7.60
N LEU A 185 -8.18 -21.47 8.21
CA LEU A 185 -7.82 -22.29 9.39
C LEU A 185 -6.46 -23.04 9.26
N ASN A 186 -6.07 -23.41 8.03
CA ASN A 186 -4.79 -24.05 7.76
C ASN A 186 -3.57 -23.19 8.12
N GLU A 187 -3.65 -21.86 7.97
CA GLU A 187 -2.56 -20.96 8.35
C GLU A 187 -2.38 -20.92 9.87
N LEU A 188 -3.48 -20.87 10.62
CA LEU A 188 -3.43 -21.00 12.08
C LEU A 188 -2.78 -22.33 12.50
N LEU A 189 -3.15 -23.45 11.86
CA LEU A 189 -2.56 -24.75 12.18
C LEU A 189 -1.05 -24.75 11.90
N SER A 190 -0.62 -24.10 10.82
CA SER A 190 0.80 -23.88 10.51
C SER A 190 1.48 -23.06 11.62
N PHE A 191 0.89 -21.96 12.05
CA PHE A 191 1.39 -21.15 13.16
C PHE A 191 1.55 -21.92 14.48
N LEU A 192 0.54 -22.69 14.87
CA LEU A 192 0.60 -23.52 16.07
C LEU A 192 1.72 -24.56 15.97
N LYS A 193 1.97 -25.09 14.77
CA LYS A 193 3.12 -25.96 14.50
C LYS A 193 4.45 -25.22 14.65
N VAL A 194 4.59 -23.99 14.12
CA VAL A 194 5.79 -23.15 14.29
C VAL A 194 6.07 -22.87 15.77
N ILE A 195 5.04 -22.49 16.55
CA ILE A 195 5.19 -22.28 18.00
C ILE A 195 5.70 -23.54 18.69
N ARG A 196 5.22 -24.72 18.30
CA ARG A 196 5.70 -25.98 18.89
C ARG A 196 7.14 -26.32 18.50
N GLU A 197 7.52 -26.07 17.26
CA GLU A 197 8.85 -26.40 16.72
C GLU A 197 9.93 -25.46 17.28
N GLU A 198 9.68 -24.16 17.24
CA GLU A 198 10.62 -23.14 17.69
C GLU A 198 10.56 -22.91 19.22
N ASP A 199 9.45 -23.31 19.86
CA ASP A 199 9.15 -23.18 21.29
C ASP A 199 9.45 -21.75 21.82
N PRO A 200 8.86 -20.70 21.21
CA PRO A 200 8.98 -19.34 21.69
C PRO A 200 8.16 -19.15 22.97
N ARG A 201 8.42 -18.07 23.71
CA ARG A 201 7.69 -17.66 24.92
C ARG A 201 6.32 -17.05 24.58
N ILE A 202 5.54 -17.73 23.75
CA ILE A 202 4.20 -17.36 23.31
C ILE A 202 3.20 -18.36 23.89
N ASN A 203 2.10 -17.88 24.48
CA ASN A 203 1.00 -18.73 24.93
C ASN A 203 -0.24 -18.33 24.16
N VAL A 204 -0.91 -19.29 23.56
CA VAL A 204 -2.08 -19.06 22.73
C VAL A 204 -3.30 -19.62 23.44
N VAL A 205 -4.33 -18.79 23.58
CA VAL A 205 -5.67 -19.14 24.02
C VAL A 205 -6.61 -18.75 22.88
N PHE A 206 -7.59 -19.58 22.59
CA PHE A 206 -8.60 -19.24 21.59
C PHE A 206 -9.99 -19.64 22.06
N ILE A 207 -10.99 -18.90 21.57
CA ILE A 207 -12.41 -19.09 21.85
C ILE A 207 -13.09 -19.41 20.51
N SER A 208 -13.91 -20.45 20.47
CA SER A 208 -14.58 -20.89 19.25
C SER A 208 -15.76 -21.82 19.51
N ARG A 209 -16.63 -21.99 18.51
CA ARG A 209 -17.67 -23.03 18.52
C ARG A 209 -17.07 -24.44 18.47
N PRO A 210 -17.76 -25.46 19.05
CA PRO A 210 -17.21 -26.82 19.17
C PRO A 210 -16.78 -27.50 17.86
N GLY A 211 -17.37 -27.12 16.72
CA GLY A 211 -17.10 -27.76 15.41
C GLY A 211 -15.65 -27.63 14.95
N VAL A 212 -15.02 -26.47 15.16
CA VAL A 212 -13.67 -26.15 14.65
C VAL A 212 -12.57 -26.69 15.58
N LEU A 213 -12.91 -26.98 16.83
CA LEU A 213 -11.95 -27.49 17.82
C LEU A 213 -11.45 -28.91 17.52
N SER A 214 -12.16 -29.68 16.69
CA SER A 214 -11.76 -31.04 16.29
C SER A 214 -10.44 -31.03 15.50
N SER A 215 -10.36 -30.22 14.43
CA SER A 215 -9.16 -30.04 13.60
C SER A 215 -7.95 -29.55 14.39
N VAL A 216 -8.17 -28.70 15.40
CA VAL A 216 -7.10 -28.18 16.25
C VAL A 216 -6.60 -29.23 17.24
N LYS A 217 -7.51 -30.02 17.83
CA LYS A 217 -7.16 -31.13 18.74
C LYS A 217 -6.30 -32.20 18.07
N GLU A 218 -6.56 -32.49 16.80
CA GLU A 218 -5.75 -33.42 16.01
C GLU A 218 -4.32 -32.91 15.82
N SER A 219 -4.15 -31.59 15.72
CA SER A 219 -2.88 -30.96 15.42
C SER A 219 -2.03 -30.63 16.65
N SER A 220 -2.63 -30.42 17.84
CA SER A 220 -1.92 -30.05 19.08
C SER A 220 -2.67 -30.47 20.36
N PRO A 221 -1.95 -30.78 21.46
CA PRO A 221 -2.57 -31.08 22.74
C PRO A 221 -3.33 -29.86 23.28
N LEU A 222 -4.66 -29.94 23.27
CA LEU A 222 -5.54 -28.85 23.68
C LEU A 222 -5.99 -29.02 25.13
N LEU A 223 -5.81 -27.96 25.93
CA LEU A 223 -6.55 -27.80 27.16
C LEU A 223 -7.88 -27.12 26.83
N ALA A 224 -8.96 -27.89 26.75
CA ALA A 224 -10.30 -27.37 26.46
C ALA A 224 -11.07 -27.09 27.76
N VAL A 225 -11.71 -25.92 27.83
CA VAL A 225 -12.68 -25.58 28.87
C VAL A 225 -14.01 -25.30 28.19
N ASP A 226 -15.00 -26.14 28.46
CA ASP A 226 -16.33 -25.97 27.88
C ASP A 226 -17.09 -24.87 28.64
N VAL A 227 -17.51 -23.86 27.89
CA VAL A 227 -18.37 -22.78 28.40
C VAL A 227 -19.81 -23.27 28.36
N THR A 228 -20.34 -23.73 29.49
CA THR A 228 -21.73 -24.18 29.63
C THR A 228 -22.58 -23.18 30.39
N ARG A 229 -23.91 -23.28 30.21
CA ARG A 229 -24.89 -22.45 30.92
C ARG A 229 -24.76 -22.59 32.45
N GLU A 230 -24.46 -23.79 32.93
CA GLU A 230 -24.31 -24.09 34.36
C GLU A 230 -23.15 -23.29 34.96
N ASN A 231 -22.02 -23.24 34.25
CA ASN A 231 -20.82 -22.52 34.70
C ASN A 231 -21.02 -21.00 34.69
N GLN A 232 -21.93 -20.50 33.84
CA GLN A 232 -22.21 -19.07 33.68
C GLN A 232 -23.44 -18.58 34.44
N LYS A 233 -24.12 -19.43 35.22
CA LYS A 233 -25.43 -19.11 35.80
C LYS A 233 -25.39 -17.90 36.73
N GLU A 234 -24.40 -17.83 37.62
CA GLU A 234 -24.27 -16.71 38.57
C GLU A 234 -23.96 -15.39 37.84
N ASP A 235 -23.06 -15.45 36.85
CA ASP A 235 -22.71 -14.31 36.00
C ASP A 235 -23.91 -13.81 35.19
N LEU A 236 -24.70 -14.73 34.60
CA LEU A 236 -25.91 -14.40 33.84
C LEU A 236 -26.94 -13.70 34.73
N ARG A 237 -27.11 -14.18 35.97
CA ARG A 237 -28.00 -13.55 36.93
C ARG A 237 -27.52 -12.14 37.30
N ALA A 238 -26.24 -11.97 37.59
CA ALA A 238 -25.65 -10.66 37.87
C ALA A 238 -25.82 -9.69 36.69
N PHE A 239 -25.59 -10.18 35.46
CA PHE A 239 -25.79 -9.43 34.23
C PHE A 239 -27.23 -8.96 34.02
N ILE A 240 -28.20 -9.86 34.21
CA ILE A 240 -29.64 -9.54 34.08
C ILE A 240 -30.02 -8.43 35.06
N TRP A 241 -29.61 -8.54 36.32
CA TRP A 241 -29.89 -7.51 37.32
C TRP A 241 -29.19 -6.18 37.04
N SER A 242 -27.95 -6.22 36.55
CA SER A 242 -27.23 -5.03 36.10
C SER A 242 -28.02 -4.31 35.01
N HIS A 243 -28.51 -5.04 34.00
CA HIS A 243 -29.30 -4.48 32.89
C HIS A 243 -30.67 -3.95 33.32
N ILE A 244 -31.39 -4.68 34.18
CA ILE A 244 -32.65 -4.20 34.76
C ILE A 244 -32.47 -2.86 35.48
N ASN A 245 -31.32 -2.67 36.14
CA ASN A 245 -31.01 -1.44 36.88
C ASN A 245 -30.43 -0.32 36.00
N SER A 246 -29.97 -0.61 34.78
CA SER A 246 -29.44 0.39 33.84
C SER A 246 -30.48 0.87 32.84
N LEU A 247 -31.40 0.00 32.42
CA LEU A 247 -32.41 0.30 31.41
C LEU A 247 -33.47 1.29 31.91
N SER A 248 -33.83 2.24 31.04
CA SER A 248 -34.51 3.48 31.42
C SER A 248 -35.93 3.30 31.98
N THR A 249 -36.64 2.28 31.49
CA THR A 249 -38.05 2.02 31.79
C THR A 249 -38.18 0.92 32.83
N ILE A 250 -37.54 -0.23 32.62
CA ILE A 250 -37.62 -1.38 33.53
C ILE A 250 -37.10 -1.03 34.93
N ARG A 251 -36.05 -0.19 35.03
CA ARG A 251 -35.54 0.28 36.33
C ARG A 251 -36.62 0.94 37.19
N LYS A 252 -37.63 1.55 36.55
CA LYS A 252 -38.74 2.25 37.21
C LYS A 252 -39.92 1.34 37.54
N PHE A 253 -39.94 0.10 37.04
CA PHE A 253 -41.01 -0.84 37.34
C PHE A 253 -40.97 -1.28 38.81
N ASP A 254 -42.12 -1.72 39.30
CA ASP A 254 -42.27 -2.31 40.62
C ASP A 254 -41.34 -3.51 40.80
N ARG A 255 -40.82 -3.66 42.03
CA ARG A 255 -39.91 -4.75 42.40
C ARG A 255 -40.44 -6.13 42.03
N TYR A 256 -41.75 -6.34 42.14
CA TYR A 256 -42.40 -7.58 41.74
C TYR A 256 -42.25 -7.86 40.23
N VAL A 257 -42.45 -6.85 39.39
CA VAL A 257 -42.32 -6.97 37.93
C VAL A 257 -40.86 -7.18 37.53
N GLN A 258 -39.94 -6.45 38.15
CA GLN A 258 -38.49 -6.65 37.97
C GLN A 258 -38.06 -8.08 38.30
N GLN A 259 -38.51 -8.62 39.44
CA GLN A 259 -38.22 -9.99 39.84
C GLN A 259 -38.78 -11.00 38.84
N ARG A 260 -40.03 -10.82 38.40
CA ARG A 260 -40.67 -11.67 37.39
C ARG A 260 -39.91 -11.69 36.06
N ILE A 261 -39.44 -10.53 35.61
CA ILE A 261 -38.60 -10.43 34.41
C ILE A 261 -37.29 -11.19 34.63
N ALA A 262 -36.60 -10.93 35.76
CA ALA A 262 -35.32 -11.56 36.06
C ALA A 262 -35.43 -13.08 36.11
N ASP A 263 -36.37 -13.60 36.89
CA ASP A 263 -36.59 -15.05 37.05
C ASP A 263 -36.90 -15.71 35.69
N LYS A 264 -37.76 -15.08 34.88
CA LYS A 264 -38.16 -15.68 33.60
C LYS A 264 -37.05 -15.64 32.57
N VAL A 265 -36.30 -14.55 32.48
CA VAL A 265 -35.16 -14.44 31.55
C VAL A 265 -34.03 -15.37 31.99
N GLU A 266 -33.72 -15.48 33.28
CA GLU A 266 -32.74 -16.43 33.81
C GLU A 266 -33.14 -17.89 33.48
N GLU A 267 -34.42 -18.22 33.56
CA GLU A 267 -34.96 -19.56 33.27
C GLU A 267 -34.81 -19.97 31.80
N VAL A 268 -35.01 -19.03 30.85
CA VAL A 268 -35.07 -19.39 29.42
C VAL A 268 -33.81 -19.00 28.63
N ALA A 269 -32.99 -18.06 29.10
CA ALA A 269 -31.89 -17.53 28.32
C ALA A 269 -30.77 -18.58 28.12
N PRO A 270 -30.41 -18.91 26.87
CA PRO A 270 -29.28 -19.79 26.58
C PRO A 270 -27.92 -19.09 26.71
N ASN A 271 -27.90 -17.75 26.59
CA ASN A 271 -26.68 -16.94 26.65
C ASN A 271 -27.00 -15.48 27.05
N PHE A 272 -25.95 -14.70 27.30
CA PHE A 272 -26.03 -13.29 27.71
C PHE A 272 -26.70 -12.40 26.66
N LEU A 273 -26.41 -12.62 25.38
CA LEU A 273 -26.94 -11.81 24.29
C LEU A 273 -28.46 -11.96 24.15
N TYR A 274 -28.97 -13.19 24.32
CA TYR A 274 -30.40 -13.45 24.39
C TYR A 274 -31.03 -12.68 25.55
N ALA A 275 -30.42 -12.73 26.74
CA ALA A 275 -30.91 -12.02 27.91
C ALA A 275 -30.95 -10.51 27.65
N ALA A 276 -29.89 -9.93 27.07
CA ALA A 276 -29.83 -8.53 26.70
C ALA A 276 -30.96 -8.14 25.74
N HIS A 277 -31.16 -8.88 24.65
CA HIS A 277 -32.25 -8.61 23.69
C HIS A 277 -33.63 -8.70 24.33
N MET A 278 -33.87 -9.71 25.18
CA MET A 278 -35.15 -9.84 25.88
C MET A 278 -35.41 -8.68 26.83
N LEU A 279 -34.39 -8.25 27.59
CA LEU A 279 -34.50 -7.11 28.50
C LEU A 279 -34.76 -5.80 27.74
N THR A 280 -34.03 -5.53 26.65
CA THR A 280 -34.27 -4.37 25.79
C THR A 280 -35.68 -4.40 25.18
N ARG A 281 -36.15 -5.57 24.75
CA ARG A 281 -37.52 -5.74 24.24
C ARG A 281 -38.56 -5.38 25.31
N PHE A 282 -38.36 -5.82 26.55
CA PHE A 282 -39.26 -5.47 27.66
C PHE A 282 -39.17 -3.99 28.04
N ASP A 283 -38.01 -3.35 27.92
CA ASP A 283 -37.84 -1.91 28.16
C ASP A 283 -38.63 -1.10 27.13
N ASN A 284 -38.51 -1.49 25.85
CA ASN A 284 -39.22 -0.86 24.73
C ASN A 284 -40.75 -1.02 24.78
N LEU A 285 -41.28 -2.01 25.51
CA LEU A 285 -42.73 -2.12 25.75
C LEU A 285 -43.27 -0.99 26.64
N GLY A 286 -42.41 -0.38 27.47
CA GLY A 286 -42.70 0.83 28.25
C GLY A 286 -43.68 0.67 29.42
N ARG A 287 -44.46 -0.43 29.48
CA ARG A 287 -45.58 -0.61 30.41
C ARG A 287 -45.57 -1.99 31.06
N GLU A 288 -45.61 -2.03 32.39
CA GLU A 288 -45.60 -3.26 33.20
C GLU A 288 -46.65 -4.29 32.75
N GLY A 289 -47.91 -3.87 32.59
CA GLY A 289 -48.98 -4.77 32.17
C GLY A 289 -48.78 -5.37 30.78
N ALA A 290 -48.06 -4.69 29.88
CA ALA A 290 -47.71 -5.24 28.57
C ALA A 290 -46.56 -6.26 28.65
N VAL A 291 -45.60 -6.02 29.55
CA VAL A 291 -44.50 -6.94 29.85
C VAL A 291 -45.01 -8.22 30.49
N ILE A 292 -45.86 -8.12 31.53
CA ILE A 292 -46.45 -9.29 32.19
C ILE A 292 -47.21 -10.18 31.20
N ARG A 293 -48.03 -9.59 30.32
CA ARG A 293 -48.73 -10.35 29.25
C ARG A 293 -47.79 -10.98 28.23
N ASN A 294 -46.60 -10.42 28.00
CA ASN A 294 -45.59 -11.05 27.14
C ASN A 294 -44.88 -12.21 27.85
N LEU A 295 -44.59 -12.07 29.15
CA LEU A 295 -43.99 -13.14 29.96
C LEU A 295 -44.88 -14.39 30.07
N GLU A 296 -46.20 -14.23 29.91
CA GLU A 296 -47.19 -15.32 29.87
C GLU A 296 -47.23 -16.07 28.53
N LYS A 297 -46.68 -15.48 27.46
CA LYS A 297 -46.60 -16.13 26.14
C LYS A 297 -45.33 -16.98 26.03
N PRO A 298 -45.30 -17.97 25.12
CA PRO A 298 -44.06 -18.65 24.77
C PRO A 298 -43.00 -17.64 24.33
N LEU A 299 -41.87 -17.62 25.03
CA LEU A 299 -40.72 -16.79 24.67
C LEU A 299 -39.93 -17.47 23.55
N PRO A 300 -39.17 -16.71 22.73
CA PRO A 300 -38.34 -17.29 21.68
C PRO A 300 -37.38 -18.34 22.24
N SER A 301 -37.19 -19.46 21.55
CA SER A 301 -36.34 -20.57 22.00
C SER A 301 -34.84 -20.26 22.02
N GLY A 302 -34.42 -19.23 21.27
CA GLY A 302 -33.03 -18.79 21.17
C GLY A 302 -32.91 -17.49 20.39
N LEU A 303 -31.67 -17.11 20.06
CA LEU A 303 -31.38 -15.89 19.29
C LEU A 303 -32.08 -15.88 17.92
N HIS A 304 -32.15 -17.04 17.26
CA HIS A 304 -32.86 -17.19 15.98
C HIS A 304 -34.29 -16.66 16.03
N GLY A 305 -35.08 -17.15 17.00
CA GLY A 305 -36.48 -16.73 17.16
C GLY A 305 -36.63 -15.27 17.62
N ILE A 306 -35.61 -14.69 18.27
CA ILE A 306 -35.58 -13.25 18.56
C ILE A 306 -35.44 -12.46 17.25
N TYR A 307 -34.43 -12.81 16.44
CA TYR A 307 -34.13 -12.11 15.19
C TYR A 307 -35.25 -12.28 14.17
N GLU A 308 -35.87 -13.45 14.11
CA GLU A 308 -37.06 -13.68 13.28
C GLU A 308 -38.24 -12.79 13.69
N GLY A 309 -38.46 -12.62 15.01
CA GLY A 309 -39.45 -11.69 15.54
C GLY A 309 -39.13 -10.23 15.20
N LEU A 310 -37.86 -9.82 15.33
CA LEU A 310 -37.41 -8.47 14.94
C LEU A 310 -37.58 -8.24 13.43
N LEU A 311 -37.27 -9.23 12.60
CA LEU A 311 -37.42 -9.15 11.15
C LEU A 311 -38.89 -9.00 10.77
N THR A 312 -39.75 -9.81 11.37
CA THR A 312 -41.20 -9.73 11.17
C THR A 312 -41.74 -8.35 11.57
N ASP A 313 -41.29 -7.81 12.70
CA ASP A 313 -41.68 -6.47 13.15
C ASP A 313 -41.13 -5.36 12.24
N CYS A 314 -39.90 -5.49 11.74
CA CYS A 314 -39.30 -4.59 10.75
C CYS A 314 -40.18 -4.51 9.50
N TYR A 315 -40.43 -5.63 8.81
CA TYR A 315 -41.28 -5.64 7.61
C TYR A 315 -42.74 -5.26 7.85
N ARG A 316 -43.25 -5.44 9.07
CA ARG A 316 -44.61 -5.03 9.44
C ARG A 316 -44.74 -3.52 9.53
N ARG A 317 -43.67 -2.82 9.93
CA ARG A 317 -43.61 -1.36 10.08
C ARG A 317 -43.19 -0.66 8.78
N THR A 318 -42.35 -1.28 7.98
CA THR A 318 -41.94 -0.76 6.67
C THR A 318 -43.12 -0.67 5.69
N GLU A 319 -43.22 0.44 4.98
CA GLU A 319 -44.21 0.67 3.92
C GLU A 319 -44.10 -0.36 2.78
N LEU A 320 -45.23 -0.71 2.14
CA LEU A 320 -45.29 -1.80 1.16
C LEU A 320 -44.32 -1.63 -0.02
N GLU A 321 -44.11 -0.40 -0.46
CA GLU A 321 -43.19 -0.07 -1.57
C GLU A 321 -41.71 -0.23 -1.20
N HIS A 322 -41.35 -0.03 0.07
CA HIS A 322 -39.98 -0.12 0.55
C HIS A 322 -39.58 -1.54 1.02
N LYS A 323 -40.53 -2.47 1.19
CA LYS A 323 -40.22 -3.85 1.65
C LYS A 323 -39.18 -4.58 0.79
N PRO A 324 -39.23 -4.53 -0.56
CA PRO A 324 -38.20 -5.19 -1.39
C PRO A 324 -36.82 -4.58 -1.17
N VAL A 325 -36.75 -3.25 -1.01
CA VAL A 325 -35.50 -2.50 -0.75
C VAL A 325 -34.92 -2.85 0.62
N VAL A 326 -35.75 -2.89 1.67
CA VAL A 326 -35.33 -3.31 3.01
C VAL A 326 -34.76 -4.72 3.01
N SER A 327 -35.45 -5.64 2.33
CA SER A 327 -34.96 -7.01 2.16
C SER A 327 -33.58 -7.02 1.52
N LYS A 328 -33.44 -6.31 0.40
CA LYS A 328 -32.21 -6.25 -0.36
C LYS A 328 -31.08 -5.61 0.43
N LEU A 329 -31.36 -4.53 1.15
CA LEU A 329 -30.41 -3.84 2.03
C LEU A 329 -29.85 -4.78 3.11
N LEU A 330 -30.72 -5.46 3.87
CA LEU A 330 -30.29 -6.35 4.94
C LEU A 330 -29.41 -7.50 4.42
N HIS A 331 -29.76 -8.11 3.29
CA HIS A 331 -28.96 -9.17 2.68
C HIS A 331 -27.65 -8.64 2.08
N TRP A 332 -27.66 -7.47 1.43
CA TRP A 332 -26.43 -6.81 0.95
C TRP A 332 -25.46 -6.53 2.09
N MET A 333 -25.94 -5.94 3.19
CA MET A 333 -25.10 -5.69 4.37
C MET A 333 -24.59 -6.98 5.01
N ALA A 334 -25.34 -8.08 4.92
CA ALA A 334 -24.93 -9.36 5.49
C ALA A 334 -23.84 -10.04 4.66
N PHE A 335 -23.98 -10.01 3.33
CA PHE A 335 -23.12 -10.74 2.40
C PHE A 335 -21.99 -9.91 1.78
N ALA A 336 -21.98 -8.58 1.96
CA ALA A 336 -20.91 -7.74 1.45
C ALA A 336 -19.55 -8.11 2.06
N PHE A 337 -18.52 -8.30 1.22
CA PHE A 337 -17.20 -8.79 1.64
C PHE A 337 -16.48 -7.87 2.64
N ARG A 338 -16.82 -6.58 2.62
CA ARG A 338 -16.43 -5.59 3.63
C ARG A 338 -17.65 -4.79 4.08
N PRO A 339 -17.61 -4.14 5.26
CA PRO A 339 -18.58 -3.11 5.60
C PRO A 339 -18.67 -2.05 4.49
N LEU A 340 -19.88 -1.67 4.12
CA LEU A 340 -20.14 -0.58 3.18
C LEU A 340 -20.31 0.72 3.95
N THR A 341 -19.84 1.84 3.42
CA THR A 341 -20.09 3.16 4.03
C THR A 341 -21.52 3.63 3.79
N LEU A 342 -21.97 4.60 4.59
CA LEU A 342 -23.30 5.17 4.42
C LEU A 342 -23.52 5.72 3.00
N ASN A 343 -22.54 6.40 2.41
CA ASN A 343 -22.60 6.87 1.01
C ASN A 343 -22.76 5.73 -0.02
N GLU A 344 -22.13 4.59 0.23
CA GLU A 344 -22.24 3.42 -0.64
C GLU A 344 -23.62 2.77 -0.52
N VAL A 345 -24.13 2.65 0.71
CA VAL A 345 -25.48 2.17 0.99
C VAL A 345 -26.53 3.06 0.33
N VAL A 346 -26.41 4.38 0.46
CA VAL A 346 -27.30 5.34 -0.20
C VAL A 346 -27.23 5.21 -1.72
N SER A 347 -26.03 5.06 -2.29
CA SER A 347 -25.84 4.84 -3.74
C SER A 347 -26.56 3.58 -4.22
N LEU A 348 -26.49 2.48 -3.46
CA LEU A 348 -27.18 1.22 -3.77
C LEU A 348 -28.71 1.37 -3.71
N VAL A 349 -29.23 2.01 -2.68
CA VAL A 349 -30.69 2.17 -2.53
C VAL A 349 -31.26 3.09 -3.62
N ARG A 350 -30.58 4.21 -3.93
CA ARG A 350 -30.94 5.10 -5.04
C ARG A 350 -30.97 4.37 -6.38
N LEU A 351 -30.01 3.46 -6.60
CA LEU A 351 -30.00 2.60 -7.77
C LEU A 351 -31.23 1.68 -7.83
N TRP A 352 -31.55 0.99 -6.73
CA TRP A 352 -32.65 0.02 -6.71
C TRP A 352 -34.02 0.68 -6.89
N LEU A 353 -34.19 1.89 -6.36
CA LEU A 353 -35.41 2.69 -6.51
C LEU A 353 -35.44 3.51 -7.80
N ASN A 354 -34.29 3.68 -8.46
CA ASN A 354 -34.12 4.62 -9.56
C ASN A 354 -34.59 6.05 -9.17
N ASP A 355 -34.24 6.45 -7.95
CA ASP A 355 -34.60 7.73 -7.34
C ASP A 355 -33.33 8.43 -6.85
N ALA A 356 -32.99 9.55 -7.47
CA ALA A 356 -31.78 10.31 -7.15
C ALA A 356 -31.89 11.06 -5.82
N ASP A 357 -33.12 11.40 -5.41
CA ASP A 357 -33.44 12.25 -4.26
C ASP A 357 -33.79 11.41 -3.01
N PHE A 358 -33.69 10.08 -3.10
CA PHE A 358 -33.97 9.20 -1.96
C PHE A 358 -33.05 9.52 -0.78
N GLU A 359 -33.68 9.61 0.40
CA GLU A 359 -33.08 9.80 1.72
C GLU A 359 -33.33 8.55 2.58
N LEU A 360 -32.31 8.09 3.30
CA LEU A 360 -32.35 6.83 4.04
C LEU A 360 -33.28 6.88 5.26
N GLU A 361 -33.51 8.09 5.76
CA GLU A 361 -34.44 8.44 6.83
C GLU A 361 -35.89 8.08 6.49
N SER A 362 -36.22 7.92 5.20
CA SER A 362 -37.53 7.42 4.76
C SER A 362 -37.75 5.94 5.07
N VAL A 363 -36.70 5.19 5.39
CA VAL A 363 -36.76 3.74 5.71
C VAL A 363 -35.96 3.47 7.00
N PRO A 364 -36.46 3.91 8.18
CA PRO A 364 -35.71 3.83 9.43
C PRO A 364 -35.67 2.43 10.04
N GLU A 365 -36.63 1.56 9.74
CA GLU A 365 -36.82 0.28 10.47
C GLU A 365 -35.59 -0.64 10.48
N PRO A 366 -34.83 -0.80 9.37
CA PRO A 366 -33.60 -1.61 9.37
C PRO A 366 -32.54 -1.06 10.32
N PHE A 367 -32.41 0.26 10.45
CA PHE A 367 -31.46 0.94 11.34
C PHE A 367 -31.93 0.96 12.80
N GLU A 368 -33.24 0.91 13.02
CA GLU A 368 -33.78 0.71 14.37
C GLU A 368 -33.54 -0.72 14.88
N SER A 369 -33.64 -1.72 14.00
CA SER A 369 -33.71 -3.13 14.41
C SER A 369 -32.41 -3.91 14.24
N PHE A 370 -31.65 -3.64 13.17
CA PHE A 370 -30.54 -4.50 12.73
C PHE A 370 -29.24 -3.76 12.45
N LEU A 371 -29.29 -2.56 11.88
CA LEU A 371 -28.13 -1.85 11.36
C LEU A 371 -27.75 -0.66 12.25
N GLN A 372 -26.48 -0.26 12.21
CA GLN A 372 -25.96 0.96 12.83
C GLN A 372 -24.95 1.63 11.89
N VAL A 373 -24.84 2.95 12.00
CA VAL A 373 -23.85 3.76 11.28
C VAL A 373 -22.71 4.08 12.26
N GLY A 374 -21.46 3.87 11.82
CA GLY A 374 -20.28 4.04 12.66
C GLY A 374 -20.05 2.88 13.63
N ASP A 375 -18.98 3.01 14.40
CA ASP A 375 -18.58 2.05 15.43
C ASP A 375 -18.59 2.74 16.80
N PRO A 376 -19.32 2.22 17.80
CA PRO A 376 -19.24 2.73 19.17
C PRO A 376 -17.81 2.76 19.73
N GLY A 377 -16.91 1.89 19.23
CA GLY A 377 -15.49 1.89 19.59
C GLY A 377 -14.70 3.09 19.03
N SER A 378 -14.98 3.54 17.80
CA SER A 378 -14.37 4.73 17.19
C SER A 378 -14.75 5.99 17.96
N ASP A 379 -16.03 6.13 18.30
CA ASP A 379 -16.51 7.24 19.12
C ASP A 379 -15.83 7.27 20.50
N ALA A 380 -15.57 6.10 21.10
CA ALA A 380 -14.89 6.01 22.39
C ALA A 380 -13.43 6.45 22.31
N GLU A 381 -12.69 6.01 21.28
CA GLU A 381 -11.29 6.40 21.08
C GLU A 381 -11.16 7.89 20.72
N GLU A 382 -12.06 8.41 19.88
CA GLU A 382 -12.10 9.83 19.53
C GLU A 382 -12.42 10.68 20.77
N ARG A 383 -13.37 10.23 21.62
CA ARG A 383 -13.62 10.84 22.94
C ARG A 383 -12.39 10.79 23.84
N VAL A 384 -11.64 9.69 23.87
CA VAL A 384 -10.39 9.57 24.65
C VAL A 384 -9.30 10.49 24.11
N LYS A 385 -9.13 10.59 22.80
CA LYS A 385 -8.19 11.53 22.14
C LYS A 385 -8.56 12.98 22.46
N ILE A 386 -9.83 13.34 22.33
CA ILE A 386 -10.34 14.68 22.67
C ILE A 386 -10.13 14.96 24.16
N GLN A 387 -10.36 13.99 25.03
CA GLN A 387 -10.15 14.13 26.47
C GLN A 387 -8.67 14.28 26.83
N ALA A 388 -7.78 13.57 26.14
CA ALA A 388 -6.32 13.73 26.25
C ALA A 388 -5.83 15.09 25.74
N GLN A 389 -6.52 15.68 24.76
CA GLN A 389 -6.26 17.03 24.23
C GLN A 389 -6.91 18.15 25.07
N GLY A 390 -7.29 17.89 26.32
CA GLY A 390 -7.87 18.89 27.22
C GLY A 390 -9.40 18.98 27.15
N GLY A 391 -10.06 17.97 26.60
CA GLY A 391 -11.51 17.85 26.53
C GLY A 391 -12.15 18.58 25.35
N TRP A 392 -13.45 18.33 25.16
CA TRP A 392 -14.25 18.87 24.04
C TRP A 392 -14.18 20.40 23.92
N GLY A 393 -14.07 21.12 25.02
CA GLY A 393 -13.95 22.59 25.00
C GLY A 393 -12.68 23.11 24.32
N THR A 394 -11.58 22.35 24.39
CA THR A 394 -10.30 22.73 23.78
C THR A 394 -10.28 22.34 22.30
N ALA A 395 -10.73 21.13 21.97
CA ALA A 395 -10.85 20.65 20.59
C ALA A 395 -11.77 21.55 19.74
N VAL A 396 -12.93 21.96 20.28
CA VAL A 396 -13.85 22.89 19.59
C VAL A 396 -13.20 24.27 19.41
N SER A 397 -12.47 24.78 20.40
CA SER A 397 -11.80 26.08 20.30
C SER A 397 -10.63 26.08 19.31
N GLU A 398 -9.92 24.96 19.14
CA GLU A 398 -8.87 24.80 18.14
C GLU A 398 -9.46 24.67 16.73
N LEU A 399 -10.52 23.88 16.56
CA LEU A 399 -11.26 23.75 15.29
C LEU A 399 -11.85 25.09 14.81
N GLU A 400 -12.41 25.88 15.72
CA GLU A 400 -12.97 27.21 15.42
C GLU A 400 -11.90 28.21 14.91
N LYS A 401 -10.62 28.00 15.24
CA LYS A 401 -9.50 28.87 14.83
C LYS A 401 -8.91 28.46 13.47
N THR A 402 -9.05 27.21 13.05
CA THR A 402 -8.38 26.67 11.86
C THR A 402 -9.27 26.57 10.61
N GLN A 403 -10.59 26.76 10.70
CA GLN A 403 -11.50 26.48 9.57
C GLN A 403 -12.18 27.70 8.94
N THR A 404 -12.27 27.68 7.60
CA THR A 404 -13.19 28.52 6.83
C THR A 404 -14.62 27.96 6.88
N VAL A 405 -15.64 28.75 6.52
CA VAL A 405 -17.07 28.37 6.63
C VAL A 405 -17.42 27.07 5.90
N VAL A 406 -16.67 26.70 4.85
CA VAL A 406 -16.93 25.50 4.02
C VAL A 406 -16.49 24.19 4.71
N ASP A 407 -15.53 24.23 5.64
CA ASP A 407 -15.03 23.02 6.34
C ASP A 407 -15.91 22.59 7.53
N ARG A 408 -16.82 23.46 8.00
CA ARG A 408 -17.63 23.17 9.20
C ARG A 408 -18.67 22.07 8.98
N GLU A 409 -19.14 21.88 7.74
CA GLU A 409 -20.12 20.84 7.41
C GLU A 409 -19.49 19.47 7.19
N VAL A 410 -18.19 19.40 6.88
CA VAL A 410 -17.47 18.13 6.65
C VAL A 410 -17.39 17.27 7.91
N ILE A 411 -17.34 17.90 9.10
CA ILE A 411 -17.27 17.20 10.40
C ILE A 411 -18.57 16.44 10.71
N TYR A 412 -19.71 16.89 10.20
CA TYR A 412 -21.01 16.24 10.39
C TYR A 412 -21.39 15.31 9.24
N ASN A 413 -20.45 14.99 8.35
CA ASN A 413 -20.69 14.11 7.21
C ASN A 413 -20.47 12.64 7.60
N ASP A 414 -21.55 11.98 8.04
CA ASP A 414 -21.57 10.56 8.37
C ASP A 414 -21.40 9.65 7.13
N GLY A 415 -21.35 10.22 5.92
CA GLY A 415 -21.32 9.48 4.65
C GLY A 415 -20.14 8.51 4.51
N ALA A 416 -19.00 8.82 5.15
CA ALA A 416 -17.81 7.96 5.15
C ALA A 416 -17.87 6.85 6.22
N LEU A 417 -18.79 6.93 7.19
CA LEU A 417 -18.89 5.96 8.27
C LEU A 417 -19.40 4.61 7.76
N PRO A 418 -18.86 3.48 8.27
CA PRO A 418 -19.31 2.14 7.90
C PRO A 418 -20.71 1.86 8.46
N VAL A 419 -21.54 1.17 7.68
CA VAL A 419 -22.80 0.59 8.13
C VAL A 419 -22.55 -0.86 8.50
N LYS A 420 -22.89 -1.24 9.72
CA LYS A 420 -22.69 -2.60 10.27
C LYS A 420 -23.99 -3.11 10.87
N PHE A 421 -24.08 -4.42 11.09
CA PHE A 421 -25.10 -4.95 11.99
C PHE A 421 -24.78 -4.54 13.42
N LYS A 422 -25.80 -4.25 14.23
CA LYS A 422 -25.67 -3.95 15.66
C LYS A 422 -24.98 -5.07 16.43
N GLU A 423 -25.22 -6.31 16.00
CA GLU A 423 -24.62 -7.50 16.59
C GLU A 423 -24.17 -8.48 15.50
N ARG A 424 -23.03 -9.12 15.71
CA ARG A 424 -22.48 -10.13 14.78
C ARG A 424 -23.44 -11.28 14.50
N SER A 425 -24.10 -11.78 15.53
CA SER A 425 -25.07 -12.87 15.42
C SER A 425 -26.32 -12.49 14.60
N MET A 426 -26.70 -11.21 14.54
CA MET A 426 -27.76 -10.77 13.62
C MET A 426 -27.34 -10.95 12.18
N ARG A 427 -26.08 -10.64 11.85
CA ARG A 427 -25.53 -10.86 10.52
C ARG A 427 -25.46 -12.35 10.18
N SER A 428 -24.99 -13.19 11.11
CA SER A 428 -24.98 -14.65 10.95
C SER A 428 -26.36 -15.22 10.66
N PHE A 429 -27.42 -14.70 11.28
CA PHE A 429 -28.81 -15.10 11.02
C PHE A 429 -29.23 -14.95 9.54
N PHE A 430 -28.72 -13.93 8.84
CA PHE A 430 -28.97 -13.77 7.40
C PHE A 430 -28.08 -14.67 6.53
N ILE A 431 -26.92 -15.09 7.01
CA ILE A 431 -25.95 -15.89 6.25
C ILE A 431 -26.21 -17.39 6.38
N GLU A 432 -26.55 -17.87 7.58
CA GLU A 432 -26.82 -19.27 7.84
C GLU A 432 -27.98 -19.76 6.95
N GLU A 433 -27.84 -20.97 6.39
CA GLU A 433 -28.88 -21.53 5.52
C GLU A 433 -30.17 -21.74 6.32
N ALA A 434 -31.30 -21.28 5.80
CA ALA A 434 -32.58 -21.52 6.44
C ALA A 434 -32.88 -23.02 6.47
N ASP A 435 -33.28 -23.54 7.64
CA ASP A 435 -33.63 -24.95 7.78
C ASP A 435 -34.75 -25.30 6.78
N ALA A 436 -34.80 -26.52 6.25
CA ALA A 436 -35.79 -26.88 5.22
C ALA A 436 -37.25 -26.80 5.74
N ALA A 437 -37.42 -26.78 7.07
CA ALA A 437 -38.69 -26.56 7.76
C ALA A 437 -38.99 -25.07 8.05
N ASP A 438 -38.01 -24.19 7.89
CA ASP A 438 -38.06 -22.74 8.13
C ASP A 438 -38.58 -22.03 6.86
N ILE A 439 -39.88 -22.19 6.58
CA ILE A 439 -40.57 -21.64 5.38
C ILE A 439 -40.91 -20.15 5.58
N HIS A 440 -40.02 -19.37 6.20
CA HIS A 440 -40.27 -17.95 6.42
C HIS A 440 -39.88 -17.15 5.18
N ALA A 441 -40.87 -16.48 4.57
CA ALA A 441 -40.82 -15.87 3.24
C ALA A 441 -39.75 -14.77 3.01
N ASN A 442 -39.01 -14.38 4.04
CA ASN A 442 -38.14 -13.19 4.01
C ASN A 442 -36.64 -13.52 4.06
N ARG A 443 -36.23 -14.78 4.31
CA ARG A 443 -34.82 -15.19 4.24
C ARG A 443 -34.54 -15.80 2.88
N ILE A 444 -33.55 -15.25 2.19
CA ILE A 444 -33.17 -15.69 0.85
C ILE A 444 -31.99 -16.67 0.98
N ARG A 445 -31.94 -17.69 0.12
CA ARG A 445 -30.83 -18.66 0.14
C ARG A 445 -29.52 -17.97 -0.21
N PRO A 446 -28.37 -18.36 0.40
CA PRO A 446 -27.08 -17.73 0.17
C PRO A 446 -26.71 -17.58 -1.31
N SER A 447 -26.94 -18.64 -2.10
CA SER A 447 -26.60 -18.61 -3.52
C SER A 447 -27.46 -17.63 -4.35
N GLU A 448 -28.73 -17.45 -4.00
CA GLU A 448 -29.60 -16.47 -4.68
C GLU A 448 -29.20 -15.04 -4.30
N ILE A 449 -28.77 -14.80 -3.05
CA ILE A 449 -28.24 -13.50 -2.63
C ILE A 449 -26.97 -13.16 -3.42
N HIS A 450 -26.03 -14.11 -3.54
CA HIS A 450 -24.84 -13.93 -4.36
C HIS A 450 -25.18 -13.63 -5.82
N ARG A 451 -26.22 -14.26 -6.39
CA ARG A 451 -26.72 -13.97 -7.72
C ARG A 451 -27.27 -12.54 -7.83
N GLN A 452 -28.11 -12.11 -6.90
CA GLN A 452 -28.65 -10.75 -6.87
C GLN A 452 -27.57 -9.69 -6.74
N MET A 453 -26.61 -9.87 -5.82
CA MET A 453 -25.48 -8.97 -5.63
C MET A 453 -24.59 -8.90 -6.87
N PHE A 454 -24.34 -10.04 -7.52
CA PHE A 454 -23.63 -10.09 -8.80
C PHE A 454 -24.35 -9.27 -9.88
N LEU A 455 -25.66 -9.47 -10.06
CA LEU A 455 -26.43 -8.75 -11.07
C LEU A 455 -26.45 -7.23 -10.83
N ASP A 456 -26.61 -6.80 -9.58
CA ASP A 456 -26.50 -5.40 -9.20
C ASP A 456 -25.10 -4.83 -9.49
N CYS A 457 -24.03 -5.58 -9.20
CA CYS A 457 -22.67 -5.20 -9.55
C CYS A 457 -22.52 -5.02 -11.07
N THR A 458 -23.09 -5.91 -11.89
CA THR A 458 -23.04 -5.76 -13.36
C THR A 458 -23.82 -4.55 -13.87
N LYS A 459 -24.94 -4.19 -13.24
CA LYS A 459 -25.72 -2.98 -13.56
C LYS A 459 -24.95 -1.71 -13.20
N LEU A 460 -24.28 -1.69 -12.05
CA LEU A 460 -23.41 -0.58 -11.66
C LEU A 460 -22.16 -0.50 -12.55
N ALA A 461 -21.66 -1.65 -13.04
CA ALA A 461 -20.57 -1.68 -13.99
C ALA A 461 -20.90 -0.93 -15.29
N TYR A 462 -22.14 -1.06 -15.79
CA TYR A 462 -22.62 -0.46 -17.04
C TYR A 462 -22.73 1.07 -17.01
N THR A 463 -22.78 1.69 -15.84
CA THR A 463 -23.49 2.96 -15.66
C THR A 463 -22.66 4.14 -15.13
N THR A 464 -21.34 3.99 -14.95
CA THR A 464 -20.46 5.05 -14.42
C THR A 464 -20.41 6.35 -15.24
N SER A 465 -21.05 6.40 -16.40
CA SER A 465 -21.19 7.61 -17.24
C SER A 465 -22.65 8.01 -17.57
N HIS A 466 -23.67 7.37 -16.97
CA HIS A 466 -25.08 7.53 -17.39
C HIS A 466 -26.14 7.74 -16.29
N TYR A 467 -25.80 7.73 -15.00
CA TYR A 467 -26.79 8.05 -13.94
C TYR A 467 -26.90 9.56 -13.67
N PRO A 468 -28.09 10.04 -13.24
CA PRO A 468 -28.30 11.45 -12.88
C PRO A 468 -27.66 11.80 -11.52
N PHE A 469 -27.09 10.83 -10.80
CA PHE A 469 -26.43 11.01 -9.51
C PHE A 469 -25.04 10.36 -9.48
N PRO A 470 -24.09 10.90 -8.69
CA PRO A 470 -22.76 10.34 -8.53
C PRO A 470 -22.83 9.04 -7.71
N ILE A 471 -22.18 7.98 -8.20
CA ILE A 471 -21.93 6.76 -7.44
C ILE A 471 -20.69 6.97 -6.58
N ALA A 472 -20.73 6.56 -5.30
CA ALA A 472 -19.57 6.61 -4.42
C ALA A 472 -18.37 5.86 -5.03
N SER A 473 -17.20 6.50 -5.08
CA SER A 473 -15.99 5.91 -5.69
C SER A 473 -15.55 4.60 -5.00
N ALA A 474 -15.75 4.51 -3.68
CA ALA A 474 -15.50 3.30 -2.90
C ALA A 474 -16.38 2.11 -3.37
N LEU A 475 -17.61 2.37 -3.80
CA LEU A 475 -18.53 1.34 -4.28
C LEU A 475 -18.09 0.83 -5.64
N SER A 476 -17.61 1.72 -6.52
CA SER A 476 -16.99 1.33 -7.80
C SER A 476 -15.79 0.40 -7.58
N ARG A 477 -14.96 0.68 -6.56
CA ARG A 477 -13.84 -0.20 -6.18
C ARG A 477 -14.35 -1.54 -5.64
N TYR A 478 -15.38 -1.53 -4.79
CA TYR A 478 -16.01 -2.76 -4.29
C TYR A 478 -16.48 -3.65 -5.43
N ILE A 479 -17.17 -3.09 -6.43
CA ILE A 479 -17.70 -3.82 -7.59
C ILE A 479 -16.57 -4.51 -8.34
N VAL A 480 -15.51 -3.77 -8.67
CA VAL A 480 -14.39 -4.33 -9.43
C VAL A 480 -13.74 -5.50 -8.70
N VAL A 481 -13.54 -5.38 -7.39
CA VAL A 481 -12.86 -6.41 -6.58
C VAL A 481 -13.78 -7.61 -6.29
N HIS A 482 -15.07 -7.37 -6.01
CA HIS A 482 -15.96 -8.38 -5.42
C HIS A 482 -17.07 -8.91 -6.35
N MET A 483 -17.26 -8.35 -7.55
CA MET A 483 -18.24 -8.88 -8.51
C MET A 483 -17.96 -10.34 -8.89
N ILE A 484 -16.70 -10.67 -9.22
CA ILE A 484 -16.29 -12.04 -9.59
C ILE A 484 -16.36 -12.99 -8.38
N PRO A 485 -15.93 -12.60 -7.16
CA PRO A 485 -16.20 -13.37 -5.95
C PRO A 485 -17.68 -13.65 -5.68
N HIS A 486 -18.59 -12.67 -5.87
CA HIS A 486 -20.03 -12.93 -5.74
C HIS A 486 -20.52 -13.94 -6.80
N TRP A 487 -20.13 -13.76 -8.07
CA TRP A 487 -20.46 -14.71 -9.13
C TRP A 487 -19.97 -16.12 -8.84
N SER A 488 -18.75 -16.23 -8.30
CA SER A 488 -18.11 -17.50 -7.98
C SER A 488 -18.76 -18.24 -6.80
N ARG A 489 -19.67 -17.61 -6.07
CA ARG A 489 -20.47 -18.25 -5.01
C ARG A 489 -21.88 -18.64 -5.45
N ILE A 490 -22.23 -18.42 -6.73
CA ILE A 490 -23.51 -18.88 -7.30
C ILE A 490 -23.43 -20.38 -7.62
N ASP A 491 -24.17 -21.19 -6.87
CA ASP A 491 -24.43 -22.60 -7.12
C ASP A 491 -25.52 -22.76 -8.20
N PHE A 492 -25.09 -22.92 -9.45
CA PHE A 492 -26.00 -22.99 -10.60
C PHE A 492 -26.95 -24.20 -10.56
N GLU A 493 -26.59 -25.29 -9.88
CA GLU A 493 -27.44 -26.50 -9.77
C GLU A 493 -28.73 -26.22 -8.99
N ARG A 494 -28.70 -25.19 -8.14
CA ARG A 494 -29.85 -24.77 -7.31
C ARG A 494 -30.72 -23.70 -7.98
N HIS A 495 -30.40 -23.28 -9.20
CA HIS A 495 -31.10 -22.21 -9.92
C HIS A 495 -31.91 -22.77 -11.09
N THR A 496 -33.02 -22.11 -11.41
CA THR A 496 -33.81 -22.40 -12.60
C THR A 496 -33.04 -22.03 -13.88
N VAL A 497 -33.45 -22.61 -15.02
CA VAL A 497 -32.86 -22.29 -16.33
C VAL A 497 -32.91 -20.79 -16.63
N ALA A 498 -33.99 -20.10 -16.26
CA ALA A 498 -34.11 -18.66 -16.47
C ALA A 498 -33.10 -17.84 -15.63
N GLU A 499 -32.92 -18.20 -14.36
CA GLU A 499 -31.95 -17.54 -13.46
C GLU A 499 -30.49 -17.84 -13.88
N GLN A 500 -30.24 -19.06 -14.37
CA GLN A 500 -28.94 -19.42 -14.96
C GLN A 500 -28.65 -18.57 -16.21
N ILE A 501 -29.62 -18.44 -17.12
CA ILE A 501 -29.49 -17.59 -18.32
C ILE A 501 -29.20 -16.15 -17.92
N GLU A 502 -29.94 -15.57 -16.97
CA GLU A 502 -29.73 -14.19 -16.51
C GLU A 502 -28.30 -13.96 -15.98
N ALA A 503 -27.78 -14.89 -15.17
CA ALA A 503 -26.41 -14.81 -14.67
C ALA A 503 -25.36 -14.99 -15.79
N MET A 504 -25.60 -15.92 -16.72
CA MET A 504 -24.73 -16.17 -17.88
C MET A 504 -24.66 -14.95 -18.82
N GLU A 505 -25.80 -14.31 -19.10
CA GLU A 505 -25.88 -13.12 -19.94
C GLU A 505 -25.22 -11.91 -19.28
N ALA A 506 -25.46 -11.69 -17.99
CA ALA A 506 -24.84 -10.60 -17.24
C ALA A 506 -23.31 -10.72 -17.21
N LEU A 507 -22.77 -11.93 -17.03
CA LEU A 507 -21.33 -12.17 -17.07
C LEU A 507 -20.78 -11.96 -18.48
N ALA A 508 -21.42 -12.54 -19.51
CA ALA A 508 -21.00 -12.40 -20.90
C ALA A 508 -21.00 -10.94 -21.34
N SER A 509 -22.04 -10.17 -21.00
CA SER A 509 -22.14 -8.73 -21.29
C SER A 509 -21.01 -7.94 -20.64
N THR A 510 -20.71 -8.22 -19.36
CA THR A 510 -19.68 -7.53 -18.59
C THR A 510 -18.28 -7.83 -19.12
N LEU A 511 -17.94 -9.10 -19.30
CA LEU A 511 -16.62 -9.52 -19.79
C LEU A 511 -16.44 -9.34 -21.31
N SER A 512 -17.53 -9.14 -22.07
CA SER A 512 -17.47 -8.65 -23.45
C SER A 512 -17.23 -7.14 -23.54
N ASN A 513 -17.08 -6.46 -22.40
CA ASN A 513 -16.95 -5.02 -22.28
C ASN A 513 -18.15 -4.20 -22.79
N LYS A 514 -19.34 -4.80 -22.95
CA LYS A 514 -20.55 -4.04 -23.33
C LYS A 514 -20.93 -3.03 -22.24
N THR A 515 -20.54 -3.30 -21.00
CA THR A 515 -20.71 -2.45 -19.82
C THR A 515 -19.56 -1.47 -19.59
N SER A 516 -18.56 -1.39 -20.48
CA SER A 516 -17.33 -0.61 -20.24
C SER A 516 -16.57 -1.01 -18.96
N PHE A 517 -16.68 -2.28 -18.53
CA PHE A 517 -15.99 -2.80 -17.36
C PHE A 517 -14.47 -2.56 -17.39
N SER A 518 -13.84 -2.61 -18.57
CA SER A 518 -12.41 -2.30 -18.74
C SER A 518 -12.05 -0.89 -18.23
N ARG A 519 -12.92 0.10 -18.42
CA ARG A 519 -12.71 1.47 -17.91
C ARG A 519 -12.76 1.54 -16.39
N MET A 520 -13.62 0.74 -15.78
CA MET A 520 -13.70 0.66 -14.33
C MET A 520 -12.45 0.01 -13.74
N MET A 521 -11.92 -1.03 -14.39
CA MET A 521 -10.63 -1.65 -14.05
C MET A 521 -9.47 -0.64 -14.15
N GLU A 522 -9.45 0.20 -15.19
CA GLU A 522 -8.44 1.26 -15.37
C GLU A 522 -8.49 2.29 -14.24
N TRP A 523 -9.68 2.85 -13.94
CA TRP A 523 -9.84 3.92 -12.96
C TRP A 523 -9.60 3.46 -11.53
N THR A 524 -10.01 2.23 -11.19
CA THR A 524 -9.80 1.67 -9.84
C THR A 524 -8.38 1.17 -9.61
N GLY A 525 -7.60 0.95 -10.67
CA GLY A 525 -6.24 0.42 -10.57
C GLY A 525 -6.15 -1.07 -10.26
N SER A 526 -7.24 -1.83 -10.38
CA SER A 526 -7.35 -3.24 -9.97
C SER A 526 -6.68 -4.22 -10.94
N SER A 527 -5.99 -5.24 -10.42
CA SER A 527 -5.25 -6.22 -11.22
C SER A 527 -6.14 -7.37 -11.71
N TYR A 528 -5.94 -7.79 -12.97
CA TYR A 528 -6.56 -8.98 -13.53
C TYR A 528 -6.09 -10.26 -12.83
N SER A 529 -4.79 -10.38 -12.56
CA SER A 529 -4.22 -11.56 -11.89
C SER A 529 -4.81 -11.77 -10.48
N GLY A 530 -5.15 -10.69 -9.76
CA GLY A 530 -5.81 -10.75 -8.47
C GLY A 530 -7.31 -11.08 -8.54
N THR A 531 -7.99 -10.75 -9.64
CA THR A 531 -9.45 -10.96 -9.79
C THR A 531 -9.79 -12.28 -10.47
N PHE A 532 -8.98 -12.73 -11.44
CA PHE A 532 -9.24 -13.89 -12.29
C PHE A 532 -8.20 -14.99 -12.04
N THR A 533 -8.42 -15.75 -10.98
CA THR A 533 -7.56 -16.86 -10.54
C THR A 533 -7.80 -18.14 -11.34
N ASP A 534 -6.95 -19.16 -11.17
CA ASP A 534 -7.18 -20.47 -11.78
C ASP A 534 -8.51 -21.11 -11.32
N GLU A 535 -8.92 -20.89 -10.07
CA GLU A 535 -10.24 -21.32 -9.56
C GLU A 535 -11.39 -20.69 -10.35
N PHE A 536 -11.28 -19.41 -10.71
CA PHE A 536 -12.26 -18.75 -11.57
C PHE A 536 -12.34 -19.43 -12.95
N PHE A 537 -11.20 -19.75 -13.56
CA PHE A 537 -11.17 -20.38 -14.89
C PHE A 537 -11.70 -21.82 -14.88
N GLU A 538 -11.50 -22.56 -13.80
CA GLU A 538 -12.15 -23.85 -13.60
C GLU A 538 -13.67 -23.70 -13.49
N ARG A 539 -14.12 -22.70 -12.71
CA ARG A 539 -15.54 -22.46 -12.48
C ARG A 539 -16.25 -22.01 -13.76
N ILE A 540 -15.69 -21.08 -14.52
CA ILE A 540 -16.29 -20.60 -15.78
C ILE A 540 -16.36 -21.72 -16.83
N SER A 541 -15.42 -22.66 -16.84
CA SER A 541 -15.50 -23.85 -17.68
C SER A 541 -16.72 -24.71 -17.34
N ARG A 542 -17.03 -24.90 -16.06
CA ARG A 542 -18.25 -25.64 -15.62
C ARG A 542 -19.53 -24.91 -16.05
N TRP A 543 -19.59 -23.59 -15.90
CA TRP A 543 -20.72 -22.80 -16.40
C TRP A 543 -20.88 -22.89 -17.91
N GLY A 544 -19.78 -22.95 -18.67
CA GLY A 544 -19.80 -23.12 -20.13
C GLY A 544 -20.50 -24.39 -20.59
N GLN A 545 -20.46 -25.48 -19.79
CA GLN A 545 -21.15 -26.73 -20.12
C GLN A 545 -22.68 -26.58 -20.18
N LEU A 546 -23.24 -25.58 -19.46
CA LEU A 546 -24.66 -25.26 -19.47
C LEU A 546 -25.15 -24.66 -20.81
N LEU A 547 -24.23 -24.23 -21.68
CA LEU A 547 -24.58 -23.68 -23.00
C LEU A 547 -25.45 -24.65 -23.81
N SER A 548 -25.21 -25.96 -23.71
CA SER A 548 -25.99 -26.98 -24.44
C SER A 548 -27.47 -27.01 -24.04
N VAL A 549 -27.79 -26.63 -22.80
CA VAL A 549 -29.14 -26.61 -22.24
C VAL A 549 -29.78 -25.23 -22.40
N ASN A 550 -29.00 -24.17 -22.20
CA ASN A 550 -29.52 -22.80 -22.05
C ASN A 550 -29.56 -22.00 -23.37
N LYS A 551 -28.99 -22.53 -24.46
CA LYS A 551 -28.82 -21.81 -25.74
C LYS A 551 -30.10 -21.20 -26.32
N GLU A 552 -31.24 -21.88 -26.21
CA GLU A 552 -32.48 -21.45 -26.88
C GLU A 552 -33.12 -20.21 -26.24
N GLY A 553 -32.84 -19.96 -24.95
CA GLY A 553 -33.40 -18.82 -24.20
C GLY A 553 -32.46 -17.64 -24.02
N MET A 554 -31.26 -17.69 -24.61
CA MET A 554 -30.17 -16.73 -24.35
C MET A 554 -29.92 -15.82 -25.57
N ASP A 555 -29.47 -14.58 -25.31
CA ASP A 555 -29.06 -13.61 -26.33
C ASP A 555 -27.98 -14.16 -27.27
N LYS A 556 -28.05 -13.80 -28.55
CA LYS A 556 -27.17 -14.34 -29.59
C LYS A 556 -25.70 -14.01 -29.34
N ASP A 557 -25.41 -12.80 -28.86
CA ASP A 557 -24.02 -12.41 -28.58
C ASP A 557 -23.49 -13.14 -27.35
N ALA A 558 -24.34 -13.37 -26.34
CA ALA A 558 -23.98 -14.18 -25.18
C ALA A 558 -23.71 -15.65 -25.57
N VAL A 559 -24.52 -16.23 -26.48
CA VAL A 559 -24.31 -17.58 -27.04
C VAL A 559 -22.98 -17.68 -27.77
N GLU A 560 -22.60 -16.66 -28.54
CA GLU A 560 -21.31 -16.63 -29.24
C GLU A 560 -20.13 -16.56 -28.27
N TRP A 561 -20.24 -15.68 -27.28
CA TRP A 561 -19.21 -15.51 -26.25
C TRP A 561 -19.01 -16.79 -25.43
N TRP A 562 -20.09 -17.40 -24.93
CA TRP A 562 -20.03 -18.63 -24.16
C TRP A 562 -19.50 -19.83 -24.98
N ARG A 563 -19.71 -19.85 -26.30
CA ARG A 563 -19.11 -20.88 -27.16
C ARG A 563 -17.59 -20.78 -27.15
N THR A 564 -17.06 -19.56 -27.33
CA THR A 564 -15.62 -19.29 -27.28
C THR A 564 -15.03 -19.67 -25.91
N VAL A 565 -15.72 -19.33 -24.83
CA VAL A 565 -15.31 -19.66 -23.45
C VAL A 565 -15.38 -21.16 -23.17
N SER A 566 -16.35 -21.88 -23.76
CA SER A 566 -16.47 -23.33 -23.59
C SER A 566 -15.35 -24.10 -24.28
N GLU A 567 -14.79 -23.56 -25.37
CA GLU A 567 -13.61 -24.12 -26.04
C GLU A 567 -12.32 -23.79 -25.28
N ASN A 568 -12.20 -22.57 -24.76
CA ASN A 568 -11.08 -22.13 -23.93
C ASN A 568 -11.56 -21.15 -22.86
N SER A 569 -11.56 -21.58 -21.59
CA SER A 569 -12.08 -20.76 -20.49
C SER A 569 -11.33 -19.43 -20.32
N ARG A 570 -10.02 -19.40 -20.60
CA ARG A 570 -9.21 -18.18 -20.55
C ARG A 570 -9.57 -17.18 -21.64
N ALA A 571 -10.24 -17.59 -22.71
CA ALA A 571 -10.68 -16.70 -23.77
C ALA A 571 -11.77 -15.70 -23.33
N CYS A 572 -12.34 -15.87 -22.12
CA CYS A 572 -13.34 -14.96 -21.57
C CYS A 572 -12.86 -13.51 -21.41
N LEU A 573 -11.54 -13.28 -21.31
CA LEU A 573 -10.95 -11.94 -21.16
C LEU A 573 -10.52 -11.29 -22.47
N LEU A 574 -10.62 -11.97 -23.62
CA LEU A 574 -10.14 -11.45 -24.91
C LEU A 574 -10.78 -10.10 -25.27
N SER A 575 -12.08 -9.95 -25.04
CA SER A 575 -12.80 -8.71 -25.31
C SER A 575 -12.32 -7.54 -24.45
N LEU A 576 -11.96 -7.81 -23.18
CA LEU A 576 -11.39 -6.80 -22.28
C LEU A 576 -9.98 -6.40 -22.69
N ILE A 577 -9.14 -7.36 -23.10
CA ILE A 577 -7.80 -7.08 -23.65
C ILE A 577 -7.94 -6.16 -24.88
N LYS A 578 -8.81 -6.52 -25.82
CA LYS A 578 -9.08 -5.71 -27.01
C LYS A 578 -9.58 -4.30 -26.65
N ALA A 579 -10.42 -4.18 -25.62
CA ALA A 579 -10.90 -2.88 -25.16
C ALA A 579 -9.77 -2.00 -24.61
N HIS A 580 -8.89 -2.54 -23.77
CA HIS A 580 -7.72 -1.81 -23.27
C HIS A 580 -6.74 -1.43 -24.37
N LEU A 581 -6.54 -2.30 -25.37
CA LEU A 581 -5.68 -1.98 -26.52
C LEU A 581 -6.28 -0.85 -27.36
N ARG A 582 -7.57 -0.92 -27.70
CA ARG A 582 -8.27 0.19 -28.37
C ARG A 582 -8.12 1.49 -27.60
N GLN A 583 -8.28 1.42 -26.27
CA GLN A 583 -8.12 2.59 -25.42
C GLN A 583 -6.70 3.14 -25.42
N THR A 584 -5.70 2.26 -25.39
CA THR A 584 -4.29 2.62 -25.54
C THR A 584 -4.07 3.35 -26.86
N TYR A 585 -4.63 2.85 -27.97
CA TYR A 585 -4.41 3.39 -29.31
C TYR A 585 -5.07 4.77 -29.52
N ILE A 586 -6.20 5.06 -28.87
CA ILE A 586 -6.84 6.37 -28.96
C ILE A 586 -6.34 7.38 -27.92
N SER A 587 -5.45 6.97 -27.01
CA SER A 587 -5.00 7.83 -25.91
C SER A 587 -4.18 9.02 -26.41
N LEU A 588 -4.44 10.19 -25.83
CA LEU A 588 -3.78 11.44 -26.21
C LEU A 588 -2.52 11.69 -25.40
N ASN A 589 -2.54 11.34 -24.11
CA ASN A 589 -1.42 11.48 -23.19
C ASN A 589 -0.80 10.11 -22.85
N VAL A 590 0.43 10.13 -22.37
CA VAL A 590 1.18 8.92 -22.01
C VAL A 590 0.57 8.24 -20.79
N ASP A 591 0.04 8.98 -19.82
CA ASP A 591 -0.52 8.41 -18.58
C ASP A 591 -1.74 7.53 -18.82
N THR A 592 -2.68 7.99 -19.65
CA THR A 592 -3.88 7.20 -20.00
C THR A 592 -3.50 5.99 -20.85
N ALA A 593 -2.55 6.18 -21.78
CA ALA A 593 -2.02 5.08 -22.59
C ALA A 593 -1.34 4.03 -21.69
N LEU A 594 -0.57 4.47 -20.70
CA LEU A 594 0.18 3.63 -19.78
C LEU A 594 -0.74 2.88 -18.82
N ALA A 595 -1.74 3.54 -18.27
CA ALA A 595 -2.76 2.92 -17.44
C ALA A 595 -3.49 1.79 -18.20
N SER A 596 -3.96 2.09 -19.42
CA SER A 596 -4.66 1.12 -20.27
C SER A 596 -3.76 -0.03 -20.71
N TYR A 597 -2.52 0.27 -21.11
CA TYR A 597 -1.51 -0.71 -21.50
C TYR A 597 -1.14 -1.65 -20.34
N ARG A 598 -0.93 -1.11 -19.12
CA ARG A 598 -0.65 -1.93 -17.93
C ARG A 598 -1.78 -2.93 -17.68
N ARG A 599 -3.04 -2.53 -17.82
CA ARG A 599 -4.20 -3.44 -17.68
C ARG A 599 -4.27 -4.47 -18.80
N ALA A 600 -4.02 -4.07 -20.06
CA ALA A 600 -3.95 -5.01 -21.18
C ALA A 600 -2.88 -6.08 -20.95
N ARG A 601 -1.68 -5.68 -20.52
CA ARG A 601 -0.56 -6.59 -20.24
C ARG A 601 -0.88 -7.56 -19.12
N ASP A 602 -1.46 -7.07 -18.03
CA ASP A 602 -1.88 -7.90 -16.89
C ASP A 602 -2.93 -8.94 -17.32
N ALA A 603 -3.94 -8.53 -18.09
CA ALA A 603 -4.92 -9.44 -18.65
C ALA A 603 -4.30 -10.47 -19.62
N ILE A 604 -3.39 -10.07 -20.52
CA ILE A 604 -2.65 -10.96 -21.44
C ILE A 604 -1.86 -12.02 -20.67
N LYS A 605 -1.14 -11.62 -19.62
CA LYS A 605 -0.42 -12.54 -18.72
C LYS A 605 -1.38 -13.53 -18.07
N THR A 606 -2.50 -13.05 -17.56
CA THR A 606 -3.51 -13.84 -16.87
C THR A 606 -4.11 -14.93 -17.78
N VAL A 607 -4.31 -14.64 -19.06
CA VAL A 607 -4.80 -15.65 -20.03
C VAL A 607 -3.69 -16.50 -20.66
N SER A 608 -2.42 -16.28 -20.27
CA SER A 608 -1.23 -16.95 -20.82
C SER A 608 -1.14 -16.86 -22.35
N LEU A 609 -1.60 -15.75 -22.93
CA LEU A 609 -1.44 -15.49 -24.36
C LEU A 609 0.04 -15.27 -24.67
N THR A 610 0.64 -16.16 -25.44
CA THR A 610 1.98 -15.97 -26.00
C THR A 610 1.97 -14.83 -27.00
N LEU A 611 2.66 -13.73 -26.68
CA LEU A 611 2.98 -12.70 -27.66
C LEU A 611 3.93 -13.31 -28.73
N PRO A 612 3.80 -12.95 -30.01
CA PRO A 612 4.63 -13.48 -31.08
C PRO A 612 6.08 -12.97 -30.97
N PHE A 613 6.86 -13.55 -30.06
CA PHE A 613 8.32 -13.39 -29.97
C PHE A 613 9.01 -14.74 -29.77
N SER A 614 10.23 -14.84 -30.28
CA SER A 614 11.15 -15.94 -29.99
C SER A 614 11.39 -16.08 -28.47
N GLN A 615 11.30 -17.30 -27.95
CA GLN A 615 11.46 -17.67 -26.53
C GLN A 615 12.74 -17.13 -25.87
N SER A 616 13.80 -16.81 -26.64
CA SER A 616 15.06 -16.30 -26.10
C SER A 616 15.01 -14.83 -25.63
N LYS A 617 14.05 -14.03 -26.10
CA LYS A 617 13.88 -12.62 -25.67
C LYS A 617 12.89 -12.44 -24.52
N LEU A 618 12.04 -13.43 -24.24
CA LEU A 618 11.04 -13.39 -23.18
C LEU A 618 11.66 -13.38 -21.78
N ILE A 619 12.70 -14.20 -21.56
CA ILE A 619 13.41 -14.33 -20.28
C ILE A 619 14.07 -13.00 -19.85
N ARG A 620 14.48 -12.17 -20.83
CA ARG A 620 15.07 -10.84 -20.57
C ARG A 620 14.03 -9.74 -20.31
N ALA A 621 12.81 -9.92 -20.80
CA ALA A 621 11.72 -8.94 -20.73
C ALA A 621 10.78 -9.13 -19.52
N GLU A 622 10.95 -10.21 -18.75
CA GLU A 622 10.26 -10.41 -17.48
C GLU A 622 10.86 -9.59 -16.32
N GLN A 623 12.14 -9.18 -16.44
CA GLN A 623 12.86 -8.47 -15.37
C GLN A 623 12.76 -6.93 -15.43
N LEU A 624 12.36 -6.34 -16.55
CA LEU A 624 12.02 -4.92 -16.67
C LEU A 624 10.66 -4.78 -17.34
N GLY A 625 9.89 -3.73 -17.08
CA GLY A 625 8.52 -3.56 -17.59
C GLY A 625 8.32 -3.40 -19.11
N SER A 626 9.12 -4.06 -19.96
CA SER A 626 9.53 -3.64 -21.32
C SER A 626 8.82 -4.33 -22.50
N CYS A 627 7.54 -4.70 -22.43
CA CYS A 627 6.87 -5.38 -23.57
C CYS A 627 5.73 -4.56 -24.19
N VAL A 628 5.96 -3.29 -24.55
CA VAL A 628 5.05 -2.61 -25.51
C VAL A 628 5.25 -3.22 -26.91
N LEU A 629 6.39 -3.89 -27.14
CA LEU A 629 6.69 -4.58 -28.40
C LEU A 629 5.72 -5.77 -28.59
N GLY A 630 5.16 -5.90 -29.81
CA GLY A 630 4.33 -7.03 -30.25
C GLY A 630 2.84 -6.98 -29.90
N ILE A 631 2.34 -5.87 -29.36
CA ILE A 631 0.87 -5.64 -29.29
C ILE A 631 0.30 -5.13 -30.62
N GLU A 632 1.15 -4.57 -31.47
CA GLU A 632 0.83 -4.24 -32.86
C GLU A 632 0.41 -5.51 -33.61
N GLY A 633 -0.81 -5.52 -34.16
CA GLY A 633 -1.34 -6.67 -34.89
C GLY A 633 -1.69 -7.89 -34.04
N LEU A 634 -1.72 -7.79 -32.70
CA LEU A 634 -2.09 -8.90 -31.81
C LEU A 634 -3.50 -9.44 -32.12
N PHE A 635 -4.40 -8.57 -32.57
CA PHE A 635 -5.74 -8.93 -33.01
C PHE A 635 -6.04 -8.29 -34.37
N GLU A 636 -6.42 -9.10 -35.36
CA GLU A 636 -6.76 -8.61 -36.70
C GLU A 636 -7.94 -7.61 -36.70
N ASP A 637 -8.87 -7.76 -35.75
CA ASP A 637 -10.05 -6.89 -35.59
C ASP A 637 -9.78 -5.63 -34.74
N VAL A 638 -8.55 -5.42 -34.27
CA VAL A 638 -8.11 -4.20 -33.59
C VAL A 638 -7.10 -3.48 -34.47
N LYS A 639 -7.60 -2.65 -35.38
CA LYS A 639 -6.77 -1.90 -36.33
C LYS A 639 -5.93 -0.86 -35.61
N LEU A 640 -4.64 -0.82 -35.95
CA LEU A 640 -3.72 0.21 -35.51
C LEU A 640 -3.73 1.34 -36.56
N GLU A 641 -4.38 2.44 -36.23
CA GLU A 641 -4.41 3.65 -37.04
C GLU A 641 -3.27 4.60 -36.65
N SER A 642 -3.05 5.66 -37.42
CA SER A 642 -1.98 6.65 -37.21
C SER A 642 -1.93 7.24 -35.79
N THR A 643 -3.10 7.45 -35.18
CA THR A 643 -3.22 7.88 -33.76
C THR A 643 -2.72 6.81 -32.78
N GLY A 644 -2.95 5.54 -33.08
CA GLY A 644 -2.45 4.40 -32.33
C GLY A 644 -0.94 4.24 -32.44
N TYR A 645 -0.38 4.37 -33.64
CA TYR A 645 1.08 4.41 -33.83
C TYR A 645 1.74 5.51 -32.98
N ARG A 646 1.14 6.71 -32.94
CA ARG A 646 1.59 7.81 -32.07
C ARG A 646 1.51 7.45 -30.59
N ALA A 647 0.40 6.86 -30.13
CA ALA A 647 0.23 6.48 -28.73
C ALA A 647 1.25 5.41 -28.30
N LEU A 648 1.53 4.42 -29.17
CA LEU A 648 2.55 3.42 -28.93
C LEU A 648 3.97 3.99 -28.95
N ALA A 649 4.27 4.92 -29.87
CA ALA A 649 5.54 5.63 -29.88
C ALA A 649 5.79 6.40 -28.56
N SER A 650 4.75 7.04 -28.01
CA SER A 650 4.81 7.74 -26.72
C SER A 650 5.10 6.77 -25.56
N LEU A 651 4.49 5.59 -25.56
CA LEU A 651 4.80 4.54 -24.58
C LEU A 651 6.22 4.00 -24.73
N MET A 652 6.69 3.77 -25.95
CA MET A 652 8.06 3.32 -26.20
C MET A 652 9.09 4.35 -25.71
N LEU A 653 8.84 5.64 -25.93
CA LEU A 653 9.66 6.72 -25.38
C LEU A 653 9.69 6.69 -23.85
N HIS A 654 8.53 6.51 -23.20
CA HIS A 654 8.45 6.39 -21.74
C HIS A 654 9.30 5.23 -21.20
N PHE A 655 9.35 4.10 -21.91
CA PHE A 655 10.23 2.96 -21.59
C PHE A 655 11.65 3.06 -22.17
N LYS A 656 12.05 4.22 -22.71
CA LYS A 656 13.37 4.51 -23.30
C LYS A 656 13.76 3.59 -24.48
N HIS A 657 12.79 3.05 -25.20
CA HIS A 657 13.01 2.30 -26.44
C HIS A 657 12.98 3.22 -27.65
N LEU A 658 14.06 3.97 -27.85
CA LEU A 658 14.13 5.07 -28.84
C LEU A 658 13.94 4.62 -30.29
N LYS A 659 14.68 3.60 -30.78
CA LYS A 659 14.57 3.12 -32.17
C LYS A 659 13.15 2.60 -32.51
N PRO A 660 12.51 1.76 -31.67
CA PRO A 660 11.09 1.40 -31.87
C PRO A 660 10.14 2.60 -31.81
N ALA A 661 10.36 3.54 -30.87
CA ALA A 661 9.55 4.74 -30.75
C ALA A 661 9.58 5.58 -32.04
N GLU A 662 10.79 5.78 -32.60
CA GLU A 662 11.00 6.50 -33.85
C GLU A 662 10.26 5.83 -35.01
N THR A 663 10.42 4.52 -35.19
CA THR A 663 9.76 3.76 -36.27
C THR A 663 8.24 3.88 -36.20
N LEU A 664 7.67 3.71 -35.00
CA LEU A 664 6.23 3.87 -34.80
C LEU A 664 5.77 5.31 -35.04
N CYS A 665 6.56 6.31 -34.63
CA CYS A 665 6.23 7.70 -34.86
C CYS A 665 6.30 8.07 -36.35
N GLN A 666 7.23 7.49 -37.12
CA GLN A 666 7.30 7.64 -38.58
C GLN A 666 6.06 7.02 -39.25
N ASN A 667 5.65 5.82 -38.84
CA ASN A 667 4.43 5.19 -39.31
C ASN A 667 3.18 6.04 -39.01
N ALA A 668 3.14 6.67 -37.83
CA ALA A 668 2.08 7.62 -37.50
C ALA A 668 2.06 8.78 -38.51
N LEU A 669 3.19 9.45 -38.72
CA LEU A 669 3.30 10.59 -39.65
C LEU A 669 2.92 10.24 -41.10
N GLY A 670 3.12 9.00 -41.54
CA GLY A 670 2.79 8.53 -42.87
C GLY A 670 1.28 8.48 -43.19
N GLY A 671 0.41 8.54 -42.18
CA GLY A 671 -1.05 8.41 -42.35
C GLY A 671 -1.89 9.43 -41.57
N LEU A 672 -1.32 10.57 -41.17
CA LEU A 672 -2.05 11.62 -40.45
C LEU A 672 -2.62 12.68 -41.39
N ASP A 673 -3.91 12.98 -41.22
CA ASP A 673 -4.60 14.11 -41.86
C ASP A 673 -4.89 15.23 -40.85
N GLY A 674 -4.58 16.47 -41.21
CA GLY A 674 -4.87 17.66 -40.41
C GLY A 674 -3.71 18.19 -39.56
N ALA A 675 -3.76 19.50 -39.27
CA ALA A 675 -2.68 20.22 -38.58
C ALA A 675 -2.49 19.74 -37.12
N LEU A 676 -3.58 19.50 -36.39
CA LEU A 676 -3.55 19.04 -34.99
C LEU A 676 -2.73 17.75 -34.79
N GLU A 677 -3.09 16.68 -35.49
CA GLU A 677 -2.42 15.38 -35.28
C GLU A 677 -0.98 15.39 -35.82
N THR A 678 -0.72 16.14 -36.91
CA THR A 678 0.64 16.34 -37.42
C THR A 678 1.53 17.01 -36.37
N VAL A 679 1.04 18.07 -35.72
CA VAL A 679 1.76 18.76 -34.64
C VAL A 679 2.01 17.81 -33.47
N ARG A 680 1.02 16.99 -33.07
CA ARG A 680 1.19 16.00 -31.99
C ARG A 680 2.28 14.98 -32.29
N ALA A 681 2.29 14.42 -33.51
CA ALA A 681 3.26 13.41 -33.88
C ALA A 681 4.67 13.99 -34.07
N ARG A 682 4.81 15.18 -34.68
CA ARG A 682 6.11 15.84 -34.84
C ARG A 682 6.71 16.33 -33.53
N GLU A 683 5.88 16.84 -32.62
CA GLU A 683 6.32 17.18 -31.27
C GLU A 683 6.87 15.94 -30.54
N LEU A 684 6.17 14.80 -30.63
CA LEU A 684 6.65 13.53 -30.10
C LEU A 684 7.95 13.05 -30.77
N MET A 685 8.06 13.17 -32.10
CA MET A 685 9.29 12.84 -32.84
C MET A 685 10.48 13.66 -32.35
N ALA A 686 10.29 14.98 -32.18
CA ALA A 686 11.31 15.86 -31.65
C ALA A 686 11.76 15.44 -30.24
N ARG A 687 10.84 15.00 -29.37
CA ARG A 687 11.18 14.45 -28.04
C ARG A 687 11.95 13.13 -28.14
N ILE A 688 11.59 12.24 -29.06
CA ILE A 688 12.31 10.98 -29.28
C ILE A 688 13.75 11.26 -29.72
N HIS A 689 13.94 12.12 -30.72
CA HIS A 689 15.27 12.48 -31.19
C HIS A 689 16.05 13.30 -30.16
N LEU A 690 15.38 14.09 -29.31
CA LEU A 690 16.08 14.88 -28.29
C LEU A 690 16.97 14.02 -27.40
N GLU A 691 16.62 12.76 -27.14
CA GLU A 691 17.41 11.84 -26.33
C GLU A 691 18.78 11.50 -26.96
N ASP A 692 18.85 11.31 -28.29
CA ASP A 692 20.03 10.76 -29.00
C ASP A 692 20.63 11.68 -30.08
N ASP A 693 19.78 12.40 -30.84
CA ASP A 693 20.19 13.34 -31.90
C ASP A 693 19.47 14.70 -31.76
N ALA A 694 20.11 15.62 -31.04
CA ALA A 694 19.60 16.98 -30.84
C ALA A 694 19.46 17.80 -32.14
N GLN A 695 20.20 17.46 -33.21
CA GLN A 695 20.09 18.14 -34.50
C GLN A 695 18.86 17.66 -35.27
N ALA A 696 18.55 16.37 -35.24
CA ALA A 696 17.29 15.85 -35.77
C ALA A 696 16.09 16.42 -35.01
N ALA A 697 16.15 16.42 -33.68
CA ALA A 697 15.13 17.02 -32.83
C ALA A 697 14.84 18.50 -33.18
N HIS A 698 15.89 19.26 -33.50
CA HIS A 698 15.78 20.66 -33.91
C HIS A 698 15.08 20.84 -35.26
N ARG A 699 15.31 19.94 -36.23
CA ARG A 699 14.56 19.98 -37.50
C ARG A 699 13.08 19.69 -37.29
N ASP A 700 12.77 18.63 -36.55
CA ASP A 700 11.38 18.21 -36.32
C ASP A 700 10.58 19.25 -35.52
N ILE A 701 11.19 19.89 -34.51
CA ILE A 701 10.50 20.90 -33.71
C ILE A 701 10.28 22.22 -34.47
N LEU A 702 11.16 22.58 -35.42
CA LEU A 702 10.95 23.75 -36.28
C LEU A 702 9.78 23.55 -37.24
N GLU A 703 9.69 22.38 -37.88
CA GLU A 703 8.54 22.02 -38.73
C GLU A 703 7.22 22.00 -37.93
N CYS A 704 7.29 21.58 -36.67
CA CYS A 704 6.16 21.63 -35.75
C CYS A 704 5.75 23.08 -35.41
N PHE A 705 6.73 23.95 -35.16
CA PHE A 705 6.53 25.36 -34.80
C PHE A 705 5.88 26.17 -35.93
N GLU A 706 6.15 25.85 -37.21
CA GLU A 706 5.49 26.50 -38.35
C GLU A 706 3.98 26.23 -38.40
N LYS A 707 3.55 25.03 -37.98
CA LYS A 707 2.14 24.59 -38.02
C LYS A 707 1.39 24.81 -36.71
N MET A 708 2.06 25.17 -35.62
CA MET A 708 1.47 25.25 -34.29
C MET A 708 0.37 26.31 -34.13
N ASN A 709 0.36 27.35 -34.98
CA ASN A 709 -0.57 28.48 -34.86
C ASN A 709 -1.92 28.23 -35.56
N ASP A 710 -2.09 27.08 -36.23
CA ASP A 710 -3.36 26.66 -36.81
C ASP A 710 -4.48 26.61 -35.74
N GLU A 711 -5.68 27.08 -36.08
CA GLU A 711 -6.82 27.21 -35.15
C GLU A 711 -7.24 25.88 -34.51
N SER A 712 -6.99 24.75 -35.18
CA SER A 712 -7.29 23.41 -34.65
C SER A 712 -6.34 22.96 -33.53
N VAL A 713 -5.18 23.61 -33.37
CA VAL A 713 -4.16 23.25 -32.38
C VAL A 713 -4.48 23.91 -31.03
N PRO A 714 -4.78 23.13 -29.98
CA PRO A 714 -5.17 23.68 -28.69
C PRO A 714 -3.97 24.31 -27.95
N LEU A 715 -4.26 25.29 -27.10
CA LEU A 715 -3.24 26.09 -26.40
C LEU A 715 -2.25 25.25 -25.57
N ASN A 716 -2.70 24.14 -24.98
CA ASN A 716 -1.84 23.23 -24.23
C ASN A 716 -0.81 22.53 -25.12
N LEU A 717 -1.18 22.13 -26.33
CA LEU A 717 -0.23 21.51 -27.27
C LEU A 717 0.77 22.56 -27.80
N ARG A 718 0.31 23.78 -28.05
CA ARG A 718 1.20 24.91 -28.41
C ARG A 718 2.23 25.18 -27.31
N HIS A 719 1.81 25.06 -26.06
CA HIS A 719 2.69 25.20 -24.90
C HIS A 719 3.75 24.10 -24.87
N ALA A 720 3.35 22.84 -25.00
CA ALA A 720 4.26 21.69 -25.05
C ALA A 720 5.31 21.83 -26.18
N VAL A 721 4.91 22.27 -27.38
CA VAL A 721 5.84 22.54 -28.49
C VAL A 721 6.90 23.58 -28.12
N CYS A 722 6.52 24.67 -27.44
CA CYS A 722 7.48 25.68 -26.98
C CYS A 722 8.46 25.12 -25.94
N ILE A 723 7.99 24.26 -25.02
CA ILE A 723 8.84 23.60 -24.02
C ILE A 723 9.83 22.67 -24.70
N THR A 724 9.35 21.79 -25.57
CA THR A 724 10.20 20.85 -26.32
C THR A 724 11.23 21.61 -27.16
N LYS A 725 10.84 22.70 -27.83
CA LYS A 725 11.76 23.58 -28.57
C LYS A 725 12.85 24.17 -27.69
N ALA A 726 12.47 24.69 -26.53
CA ALA A 726 13.43 25.25 -25.58
C ALA A 726 14.42 24.20 -25.06
N GLY A 727 13.95 22.98 -24.78
CA GLY A 727 14.80 21.86 -24.38
C GLY A 727 15.79 21.44 -25.47
N VAL A 728 15.35 21.41 -26.74
CA VAL A 728 16.22 21.16 -27.90
C VAL A 728 17.28 22.24 -28.05
N GLU A 729 16.89 23.51 -28.01
CA GLU A 729 17.80 24.66 -28.09
C GLU A 729 18.84 24.64 -26.95
N ALA A 730 18.42 24.30 -25.73
CA ALA A 730 19.31 24.14 -24.59
C ALA A 730 20.32 22.99 -24.78
N LYS A 731 19.88 21.82 -25.27
CA LYS A 731 20.78 20.68 -25.53
C LYS A 731 21.80 20.98 -26.64
N LEU A 732 21.47 21.90 -27.56
CA LEU A 732 22.38 22.43 -28.58
C LEU A 732 23.27 23.60 -28.11
N GLY A 733 23.15 24.02 -26.84
CA GLY A 733 23.92 25.15 -26.29
C GLY A 733 23.42 26.53 -26.73
N MET A 734 22.22 26.63 -27.31
CA MET A 734 21.60 27.88 -27.78
C MET A 734 20.83 28.58 -26.64
N ASN A 735 21.54 28.93 -25.56
CA ASN A 735 20.93 29.37 -24.29
C ASN A 735 20.00 30.58 -24.42
N GLU A 736 20.34 31.56 -25.25
CA GLU A 736 19.48 32.75 -25.48
C GLU A 736 18.18 32.38 -26.20
N ALA A 737 18.24 31.50 -27.20
CA ALA A 737 17.06 31.03 -27.93
C ALA A 737 16.15 30.19 -27.02
N ALA A 738 16.75 29.30 -26.21
CA ALA A 738 16.04 28.49 -25.23
C ALA A 738 15.28 29.37 -24.22
N ALA A 739 15.92 30.43 -23.70
CA ALA A 739 15.28 31.38 -22.79
C ALA A 739 14.07 32.09 -23.42
N VAL A 740 14.17 32.49 -24.69
CA VAL A 740 13.05 33.09 -25.44
C VAL A 740 11.91 32.07 -25.63
N SER A 741 12.23 30.82 -25.98
CA SER A 741 11.24 29.75 -26.16
C SER A 741 10.51 29.41 -24.84
N TYR A 742 11.24 29.36 -23.71
CA TYR A 742 10.64 29.22 -22.38
C TYR A 742 9.76 30.43 -22.00
N ALA A 743 10.19 31.66 -22.30
CA ALA A 743 9.40 32.86 -22.06
C ALA A 743 8.09 32.90 -22.89
N HIS A 744 8.13 32.37 -24.12
CA HIS A 744 6.97 32.19 -24.99
C HIS A 744 5.99 31.12 -24.48
N ALA A 745 6.48 30.03 -23.88
CA ALA A 745 5.64 29.07 -23.18
C ALA A 745 4.88 29.76 -22.03
N ARG A 746 5.61 30.55 -21.21
CA ARG A 746 5.07 31.23 -20.03
C ARG A 746 3.99 32.28 -20.33
N THR A 747 4.19 33.13 -21.34
CA THR A 747 3.22 34.19 -21.71
C THR A 747 1.89 33.64 -22.24
N ARG A 748 1.88 32.45 -22.85
CA ARG A 748 0.67 31.80 -23.37
C ARG A 748 -0.11 31.00 -22.31
N SER A 749 0.49 30.71 -21.15
CA SER A 749 -0.15 30.03 -20.01
C SER A 749 -1.19 30.89 -19.26
N VAL A 750 -1.05 32.22 -19.30
CA VAL A 750 -1.83 33.19 -18.50
C VAL A 750 -3.30 33.36 -18.97
N LEU A 751 -3.66 32.91 -20.17
CA LEU A 751 -4.94 33.27 -20.83
C LEU A 751 -6.06 32.18 -20.86
N GLY A 752 -5.93 31.03 -20.17
CA GLY A 752 -6.97 29.98 -20.15
C GLY A 752 -7.29 29.42 -18.76
N GLY A 753 -8.56 29.47 -18.33
CA GLY A 753 -9.03 29.25 -16.94
C GLY A 753 -8.90 27.85 -16.30
N GLY A 754 -9.39 27.77 -15.04
CA GLY A 754 -9.67 26.54 -14.25
C GLY A 754 -8.57 26.06 -13.27
N GLN A 755 -8.88 25.97 -11.97
CA GLN A 755 -7.96 25.63 -10.87
C GLN A 755 -7.35 24.22 -10.98
N GLN A 756 -8.07 23.25 -11.55
CA GLN A 756 -7.62 21.88 -11.80
C GLN A 756 -6.74 21.75 -13.06
N ALA A 757 -7.02 22.56 -14.08
CA ALA A 757 -6.20 22.60 -15.29
C ALA A 757 -4.89 23.38 -15.07
N ARG A 758 -4.77 24.17 -13.99
CA ARG A 758 -3.50 24.77 -13.51
C ARG A 758 -2.57 23.73 -12.87
N LEU A 759 -3.09 22.64 -12.30
CA LEU A 759 -2.31 21.57 -11.63
C LEU A 759 -1.50 20.73 -12.63
N HIS A 760 -2.12 20.29 -13.72
CA HIS A 760 -1.40 19.58 -14.78
C HIS A 760 -0.44 20.50 -15.54
N ARG A 761 -0.82 21.77 -15.76
CA ARG A 761 -0.07 22.73 -16.59
C ARG A 761 1.27 23.20 -16.01
N ARG A 762 1.46 23.14 -14.68
CA ARG A 762 2.73 23.48 -14.04
C ARG A 762 3.67 22.30 -13.83
N SER A 763 3.22 21.05 -14.05
CA SER A 763 4.08 19.86 -14.00
C SER A 763 5.12 19.82 -15.13
N GLU A 764 4.72 20.21 -16.34
CA GLU A 764 5.62 20.34 -17.50
C GLU A 764 6.60 21.53 -17.37
N GLU A 765 6.32 22.49 -16.47
CA GLU A 765 7.21 23.63 -16.17
C GLU A 765 8.35 23.25 -15.19
N LEU A 766 8.34 22.05 -14.59
CA LEU A 766 9.24 21.68 -13.47
C LEU A 766 10.52 20.90 -13.86
N GLU A 767 10.49 20.03 -14.87
CA GLU A 767 11.74 19.47 -15.46
C GLU A 767 12.70 20.52 -16.07
N PRO A 768 12.22 21.59 -16.74
CA PRO A 768 13.11 22.59 -17.30
C PRO A 768 13.79 23.47 -16.26
N ALA A 769 13.46 23.40 -14.96
CA ALA A 769 14.15 24.18 -13.93
C ALA A 769 15.66 23.90 -13.96
N THR A 770 16.12 22.67 -14.12
CA THR A 770 17.56 22.33 -14.15
C THR A 770 18.31 22.89 -15.37
N ALA A 771 17.71 22.84 -16.57
CA ALA A 771 18.33 23.36 -17.80
C ALA A 771 18.21 24.89 -17.93
N THR A 772 17.07 25.46 -17.49
CA THR A 772 16.85 26.91 -17.40
C THR A 772 17.78 27.51 -16.34
N ASN A 773 18.03 26.81 -15.23
CA ASN A 773 18.97 27.24 -14.19
C ASN A 773 20.43 27.21 -14.67
N LEU A 774 20.81 26.23 -15.51
CA LEU A 774 22.14 26.20 -16.15
C LEU A 774 22.32 27.31 -17.20
N ALA A 775 21.27 27.66 -17.94
CA ALA A 775 21.28 28.79 -18.87
C ALA A 775 21.29 30.16 -18.16
N LEU A 776 20.54 30.30 -17.04
CA LEU A 776 20.45 31.53 -16.23
C LEU A 776 21.63 31.73 -15.27
N LEU A 777 22.39 30.68 -14.94
CA LEU A 777 23.69 30.78 -14.25
C LEU A 777 24.69 31.64 -15.05
N GLY A 778 24.55 31.72 -16.37
CA GLY A 778 25.32 32.60 -17.23
C GLY A 778 24.86 34.07 -17.23
N SER A 779 23.64 34.38 -16.77
CA SER A 779 23.03 35.72 -16.86
C SER A 779 22.99 36.50 -15.54
N GLY A 780 23.27 35.87 -14.39
CA GLY A 780 23.32 36.54 -13.08
C GLY A 780 21.98 36.71 -12.36
N GLU A 781 20.93 35.98 -12.77
CA GLU A 781 19.57 36.10 -12.21
C GLU A 781 19.27 35.09 -11.08
N THR A 782 20.12 35.02 -10.05
CA THR A 782 19.97 34.04 -8.95
C THR A 782 18.69 34.21 -8.12
N ASP A 783 18.23 35.45 -7.96
CA ASP A 783 17.02 35.77 -7.18
C ASP A 783 15.74 35.29 -7.88
N PHE A 784 15.72 35.37 -9.23
CA PHE A 784 14.60 34.89 -10.03
C PHE A 784 14.45 33.37 -9.95
N ILE A 785 15.58 32.64 -9.97
CA ILE A 785 15.59 31.18 -9.82
C ILE A 785 15.07 30.78 -8.43
N ALA A 786 15.57 31.41 -7.37
CA ALA A 786 15.11 31.13 -6.01
C ALA A 786 13.61 31.39 -5.87
N GLN A 787 13.11 32.52 -6.41
CA GLN A 787 11.68 32.83 -6.38
C GLN A 787 10.83 31.80 -7.16
N THR A 788 11.34 31.29 -8.28
CA THR A 788 10.66 30.26 -9.09
C THR A 788 10.49 28.95 -8.31
N TYR A 789 11.54 28.52 -7.59
CA TYR A 789 11.44 27.38 -6.69
C TYR A 789 10.40 27.62 -5.58
N LEU A 790 10.44 28.79 -4.93
CA LEU A 790 9.51 29.13 -3.84
C LEU A 790 8.05 29.16 -4.29
N ASP A 791 7.75 29.77 -5.43
CA ASP A 791 6.40 29.82 -6.01
C ASP A 791 5.88 28.42 -6.35
N SER A 792 6.77 27.52 -6.79
CA SER A 792 6.44 26.14 -7.14
C SER A 792 6.21 25.27 -5.90
N ILE A 793 7.03 25.44 -4.87
CA ILE A 793 6.90 24.77 -3.58
C ILE A 793 5.57 25.11 -2.92
N GLN A 794 5.23 26.40 -2.84
CA GLN A 794 3.96 26.87 -2.26
C GLN A 794 2.74 26.22 -2.92
N TYR A 795 2.84 25.92 -4.21
CA TYR A 795 1.78 25.27 -4.95
C TYR A 795 1.63 23.79 -4.59
N LEU A 796 2.76 23.08 -4.51
CA LEU A 796 2.85 21.65 -4.27
C LEU A 796 2.63 21.26 -2.80
N ASP A 797 2.71 22.22 -1.88
CA ASP A 797 2.39 22.00 -0.47
C ASP A 797 0.94 21.55 -0.25
N ASN A 798 0.01 22.02 -1.07
CA ASN A 798 -1.40 21.63 -0.97
C ASN A 798 -1.65 20.14 -1.26
N VAL A 799 -0.68 19.45 -1.87
CA VAL A 799 -0.75 18.03 -2.23
C VAL A 799 0.38 17.20 -1.62
N ASN A 800 1.11 17.75 -0.64
CA ASN A 800 2.25 17.10 0.02
C ASN A 800 3.32 16.55 -0.97
N ALA A 801 3.58 17.28 -2.07
CA ALA A 801 4.47 16.82 -3.16
C ALA A 801 5.72 17.69 -3.37
N ALA A 802 5.96 18.65 -2.49
CA ALA A 802 6.99 19.68 -2.65
C ALA A 802 8.40 19.27 -2.21
N ALA A 803 8.55 18.13 -1.51
CA ALA A 803 9.83 17.71 -0.91
C ALA A 803 10.99 17.60 -1.92
N PRO A 804 10.82 17.04 -3.14
CA PRO A 804 11.90 17.00 -4.13
C PRO A 804 12.38 18.40 -4.57
N LEU A 805 11.45 19.35 -4.75
CA LEU A 805 11.81 20.72 -5.14
C LEU A 805 12.49 21.50 -4.01
N ARG A 806 12.06 21.29 -2.77
CA ARG A 806 12.76 21.85 -1.61
C ARG A 806 14.19 21.32 -1.50
N MET A 807 14.38 20.03 -1.81
CA MET A 807 15.71 19.41 -1.85
C MET A 807 16.60 20.11 -2.90
N ASP A 808 16.10 20.34 -4.11
CA ASP A 808 16.88 21.02 -5.15
C ASP A 808 17.11 22.51 -4.82
N LEU A 809 16.13 23.18 -4.23
CA LEU A 809 16.30 24.54 -3.70
C LEU A 809 17.39 24.61 -2.62
N SER A 810 17.49 23.59 -1.76
CA SER A 810 18.56 23.52 -0.76
C SER A 810 19.96 23.45 -1.39
N LEU A 811 20.10 22.66 -2.46
CA LEU A 811 21.36 22.56 -3.21
C LEU A 811 21.69 23.86 -3.93
N PHE A 812 20.67 24.54 -4.47
CA PHE A 812 20.83 25.85 -5.09
C PHE A 812 21.29 26.89 -4.07
N TYR A 813 20.67 26.95 -2.89
CA TYR A 813 21.12 27.81 -1.80
C TYR A 813 22.55 27.51 -1.39
N GLN A 814 22.91 26.23 -1.27
CA GLN A 814 24.23 25.80 -0.81
C GLN A 814 25.35 26.08 -1.83
N HIS A 815 25.15 25.70 -3.10
CA HIS A 815 26.21 25.64 -4.09
C HIS A 815 26.25 26.84 -5.04
N VAL A 816 25.12 27.52 -5.23
CA VAL A 816 25.03 28.68 -6.14
C VAL A 816 24.98 29.99 -5.36
N ILE A 817 24.02 30.13 -4.45
CA ILE A 817 23.87 31.37 -3.68
C ILE A 817 24.92 31.45 -2.55
N GLY A 818 25.34 30.30 -2.01
CA GLY A 818 26.24 30.22 -0.85
C GLY A 818 25.55 30.53 0.49
N ASN A 819 24.21 30.48 0.54
CA ASN A 819 23.42 30.70 1.75
C ASN A 819 23.19 29.38 2.50
N ILE A 820 24.11 29.05 3.40
CA ILE A 820 24.11 27.80 4.18
C ILE A 820 22.88 27.69 5.11
N GLU A 821 22.40 28.80 5.68
CA GLU A 821 21.25 28.76 6.59
C GLU A 821 19.94 28.54 5.83
N ALA A 822 19.77 29.15 4.66
CA ALA A 822 18.62 28.88 3.80
C ALA A 822 18.62 27.43 3.28
N ALA A 823 19.78 26.89 2.93
CA ALA A 823 19.92 25.48 2.57
C ALA A 823 19.53 24.55 3.72
N ARG A 824 19.96 24.88 4.96
CA ARG A 824 19.59 24.14 6.16
C ARG A 824 18.09 24.13 6.41
N LEU A 825 17.45 25.30 6.38
CA LEU A 825 16.00 25.43 6.61
C LEU A 825 15.19 24.66 5.57
N ALA A 826 15.60 24.71 4.31
CA ALA A 826 14.96 23.92 3.25
C ALA A 826 15.08 22.40 3.52
N LEU A 827 16.23 21.92 3.99
CA LEU A 827 16.42 20.50 4.36
C LEU A 827 15.64 20.11 5.64
N ASP A 828 15.49 21.03 6.59
CA ASP A 828 14.62 20.83 7.75
C ASP A 828 13.18 20.60 7.31
N GLU A 829 12.65 21.44 6.42
CA GLU A 829 11.30 21.30 5.85
C GLU A 829 11.13 20.00 5.04
N VAL A 830 12.16 19.56 4.29
CA VAL A 830 12.10 18.28 3.58
C VAL A 830 11.94 17.12 4.55
N LEU A 831 12.77 17.04 5.60
CA LEU A 831 12.70 15.92 6.54
C LEU A 831 11.48 15.99 7.47
N ASP A 832 10.92 17.18 7.70
CA ASP A 832 9.67 17.38 8.45
C ASP A 832 8.40 17.17 7.61
N SER A 833 8.53 17.00 6.29
CA SER A 833 7.40 16.62 5.44
C SER A 833 6.97 15.17 5.67
N GLY A 834 5.70 14.85 5.41
CA GLY A 834 5.21 13.47 5.43
C GLY A 834 5.30 12.80 4.05
N SER A 835 5.08 11.49 3.99
CA SER A 835 4.97 10.75 2.73
C SER A 835 3.89 9.67 2.80
N THR A 836 3.28 9.36 1.65
CA THR A 836 2.36 8.23 1.49
C THR A 836 3.08 6.96 1.01
N GLY A 837 4.41 7.01 0.81
CA GLY A 837 5.21 5.93 0.26
C GLY A 837 5.14 5.81 -1.28
N TYR A 838 4.19 6.47 -1.93
CA TYR A 838 4.08 6.53 -3.39
C TYR A 838 4.96 7.65 -3.98
N PRO A 839 5.40 7.54 -5.24
CA PRO A 839 6.06 8.63 -5.97
C PRO A 839 5.34 9.96 -5.81
N TYR A 840 6.10 11.02 -5.55
CA TYR A 840 5.52 12.35 -5.34
C TYR A 840 4.77 12.78 -6.59
N ALA A 841 3.51 13.17 -6.42
CA ALA A 841 2.70 13.71 -7.51
C ALA A 841 3.47 14.81 -8.24
N ILE A 842 3.30 14.89 -9.56
CA ILE A 842 3.93 15.88 -10.45
C ILE A 842 5.43 15.63 -10.73
N THR A 843 6.25 15.33 -9.72
CA THR A 843 7.70 15.12 -9.93
C THR A 843 8.07 13.67 -10.27
N ASP A 844 7.17 12.72 -9.97
CA ASP A 844 7.40 11.27 -10.05
C ASP A 844 8.65 10.80 -9.27
N SER A 845 9.20 11.67 -8.40
CA SER A 845 10.37 11.35 -7.61
C SER A 845 9.99 10.34 -6.54
N SER A 846 10.78 9.29 -6.45
CA SER A 846 10.56 8.26 -5.44
C SER A 846 10.85 8.82 -4.03
N PRO A 847 10.02 8.52 -3.02
CA PRO A 847 10.22 9.03 -1.67
C PRO A 847 11.52 8.51 -1.02
N ASP A 848 11.93 7.27 -1.32
CA ASP A 848 13.15 6.64 -0.80
C ASP A 848 14.42 7.35 -1.30
N TYR A 849 14.42 7.73 -2.58
CA TYR A 849 15.48 8.55 -3.16
C TYR A 849 15.51 9.95 -2.53
N THR A 850 14.34 10.57 -2.35
CA THR A 850 14.20 11.90 -1.76
C THR A 850 14.72 11.94 -0.32
N VAL A 851 14.31 10.99 0.52
CA VAL A 851 14.75 10.92 1.93
C VAL A 851 16.25 10.63 2.03
N THR A 852 16.77 9.75 1.17
CA THR A 852 18.22 9.44 1.13
C THR A 852 19.03 10.69 0.77
N ARG A 853 18.65 11.39 -0.31
CA ARG A 853 19.29 12.66 -0.69
C ARG A 853 19.22 13.68 0.43
N ALA A 854 18.08 13.82 1.09
CA ALA A 854 17.91 14.76 2.19
C ALA A 854 18.83 14.43 3.37
N VAL A 855 18.86 13.17 3.81
CA VAL A 855 19.71 12.71 4.92
C VAL A 855 21.19 12.91 4.61
N ASP A 856 21.65 12.57 3.40
CA ASP A 856 23.06 12.69 3.03
C ASP A 856 23.52 14.14 2.89
N ASN A 857 22.75 14.95 2.17
CA ASN A 857 23.09 16.37 1.99
C ASN A 857 23.01 17.12 3.31
N TYR A 858 22.03 16.81 4.15
CA TYR A 858 21.94 17.44 5.46
C TYR A 858 23.06 16.99 6.40
N SER A 859 23.42 15.70 6.39
CA SER A 859 24.59 15.20 7.12
C SER A 859 25.88 15.90 6.67
N ALA A 860 26.08 16.09 5.36
CA ALA A 860 27.23 16.80 4.81
C ALA A 860 27.25 18.28 5.23
N LEU A 861 26.12 18.98 5.13
CA LEU A 861 25.96 20.39 5.51
C LEU A 861 26.26 20.59 7.00
N LEU A 862 25.63 19.79 7.87
CA LEU A 862 25.83 19.84 9.33
C LEU A 862 27.27 19.52 9.70
N TYR A 863 27.91 18.57 9.00
CA TYR A 863 29.33 18.27 9.21
C TYR A 863 30.25 19.43 8.79
N GLY A 864 29.92 20.13 7.71
CA GLY A 864 30.62 21.35 7.28
C GLY A 864 30.56 22.44 8.36
N ILE A 865 29.38 22.68 8.93
CA ILE A 865 29.17 23.62 10.04
C ILE A 865 29.93 23.14 11.28
N PHE A 866 29.84 21.85 11.62
CA PHE A 866 30.53 21.25 12.77
C PHE A 866 32.05 21.42 12.67
N ARG A 867 32.64 21.23 11.49
CA ARG A 867 34.08 21.41 11.27
C ARG A 867 34.51 22.87 11.44
N SER A 868 33.69 23.80 10.99
CA SER A 868 33.98 25.24 11.01
C SER A 868 33.70 25.88 12.38
N SER A 869 32.83 25.27 13.17
CA SER A 869 32.52 25.74 14.52
C SER A 869 33.69 25.52 15.47
N HIS A 870 33.93 26.50 16.35
CA HIS A 870 34.87 26.40 17.46
C HIS A 870 34.15 26.23 18.80
N ASP A 871 32.81 26.33 18.83
CA ASP A 871 31.99 26.20 20.03
C ASP A 871 31.65 24.72 20.30
N PRO A 872 32.10 24.14 21.44
CA PRO A 872 31.75 22.78 21.83
C PRO A 872 30.24 22.54 21.99
N LYS A 873 29.47 23.55 22.41
CA LYS A 873 28.01 23.41 22.58
C LYS A 873 27.32 23.26 21.23
N GLN A 874 27.61 24.17 20.29
CA GLN A 874 27.13 24.07 18.91
C GLN A 874 27.55 22.75 18.25
N LYS A 875 28.78 22.27 18.47
CA LYS A 875 29.22 20.96 17.99
C LYS A 875 28.42 19.79 18.55
N THR A 876 28.07 19.86 19.84
CA THR A 876 27.24 18.84 20.49
C THR A 876 25.83 18.83 19.89
N GLU A 877 25.24 20.01 19.69
CA GLU A 877 23.92 20.16 19.09
C GLU A 877 23.88 19.59 17.67
N LEU A 878 24.85 19.95 16.82
CA LEU A 878 24.96 19.44 15.45
C LEU A 878 25.14 17.92 15.41
N LEU A 879 25.90 17.34 16.33
CA LEU A 879 26.03 15.89 16.46
C LEU A 879 24.68 15.25 16.81
N THR A 880 23.96 15.79 17.80
CA THR A 880 22.61 15.34 18.17
C THR A 880 21.62 15.46 17.01
N THR A 881 21.71 16.52 16.21
CA THR A 881 20.87 16.69 15.00
C THR A 881 21.13 15.57 13.99
N VAL A 882 22.40 15.27 13.68
CA VAL A 882 22.74 14.16 12.75
C VAL A 882 22.31 12.80 13.31
N GLU A 883 22.42 12.59 14.63
CA GLU A 883 21.89 11.39 15.30
C GLU A 883 20.36 11.26 15.08
N GLY A 884 19.63 12.37 15.14
CA GLY A 884 18.17 12.42 15.07
C GLY A 884 17.54 12.44 13.67
N LEU A 885 18.31 12.56 12.57
CA LEU A 885 17.74 12.71 11.21
C LEU A 885 16.78 11.58 10.82
N LEU A 886 17.05 10.34 11.24
CA LEU A 886 16.21 9.17 10.93
C LEU A 886 14.94 9.06 11.80
N ASN A 887 14.73 10.00 12.73
CA ASN A 887 13.53 10.09 13.56
C ASN A 887 12.58 11.20 13.09
N ARG A 888 12.88 11.85 11.96
CA ARG A 888 12.09 12.92 11.37
C ARG A 888 10.94 12.33 10.53
N PRO A 889 9.79 13.03 10.41
CA PRO A 889 8.58 12.53 9.74
C PRO A 889 8.83 11.77 8.44
N LEU A 890 9.57 12.36 7.48
CA LEU A 890 9.80 11.73 6.18
C LEU A 890 10.58 10.40 6.28
N ALA A 891 11.57 10.34 7.17
CA ALA A 891 12.39 9.15 7.41
C ALA A 891 11.70 8.08 8.28
N LEU A 892 10.58 8.43 8.92
CA LEU A 892 9.68 7.46 9.55
C LEU A 892 8.65 6.93 8.56
N ASP A 893 8.22 7.76 7.62
CA ASP A 893 7.22 7.41 6.60
C ASP A 893 7.81 6.52 5.49
N VAL A 894 9.11 6.66 5.19
CA VAL A 894 9.77 5.97 4.08
C VAL A 894 10.97 5.17 4.57
N LEU A 895 11.03 3.87 4.26
CA LEU A 895 12.19 3.05 4.59
C LEU A 895 13.38 3.34 3.67
N PRO A 896 14.61 3.44 4.21
CA PRO A 896 15.82 3.28 3.42
C PRO A 896 15.87 1.85 2.91
N THR A 897 15.86 1.66 1.58
CA THR A 897 15.82 0.35 0.91
C THR A 897 17.15 -0.44 1.03
N SER A 898 18.20 0.17 1.59
CA SER A 898 19.50 -0.47 1.84
C SER A 898 20.32 0.32 2.85
N ILE A 899 21.12 -0.37 3.69
CA ILE A 899 22.12 0.28 4.56
C ILE A 899 23.17 1.07 3.78
N THR A 900 23.37 0.74 2.50
CA THR A 900 24.25 1.49 1.58
C THR A 900 23.87 2.97 1.57
N TYR A 901 22.57 3.27 1.53
CA TYR A 901 22.03 4.63 1.51
C TYR A 901 22.17 5.38 2.84
N LEU A 902 22.45 4.68 3.94
CA LEU A 902 22.73 5.30 5.25
C LEU A 902 24.23 5.42 5.54
N THR A 903 25.08 4.81 4.71
CA THR A 903 26.50 4.65 4.98
C THR A 903 27.25 5.98 5.01
N PHE A 904 26.86 6.94 4.16
CA PHE A 904 27.48 8.27 4.16
C PHE A 904 27.20 9.04 5.46
N ARG A 905 25.96 9.00 5.97
CA ARG A 905 25.62 9.52 7.30
C ARG A 905 26.45 8.86 8.41
N LEU A 906 26.63 7.54 8.37
CA LEU A 906 27.47 6.82 9.36
C LEU A 906 28.95 7.26 9.30
N ILE A 907 29.47 7.55 8.11
CA ILE A 907 30.82 8.14 7.96
C ILE A 907 30.90 9.52 8.60
N VAL A 908 29.87 10.35 8.42
CA VAL A 908 29.78 11.68 9.06
C VAL A 908 29.73 11.55 10.58
N LEU A 909 28.87 10.68 11.12
CA LEU A 909 28.77 10.39 12.55
C LEU A 909 30.10 9.89 13.10
N SER A 910 30.77 8.97 12.41
CA SER A 910 32.10 8.48 12.80
C SER A 910 33.11 9.63 12.93
N ARG A 911 33.13 10.57 11.97
CA ARG A 911 34.02 11.74 12.03
C ARG A 911 33.68 12.69 13.18
N MET A 912 32.40 12.87 13.49
CA MET A 912 31.97 13.70 14.61
C MET A 912 32.27 13.03 15.95
N TYR A 913 31.98 11.73 16.11
CA TYR A 913 32.29 10.97 17.32
C TYR A 913 33.78 10.88 17.59
N LEU A 914 34.63 10.76 16.55
CA LEU A 914 36.09 10.83 16.71
C LEU A 914 36.55 12.14 17.36
N LYS A 915 35.80 13.23 17.17
CA LYS A 915 36.15 14.56 17.70
C LYS A 915 35.50 14.89 19.05
N LEU A 916 34.26 14.46 19.28
CA LEU A 916 33.47 14.90 20.43
C LEU A 916 32.65 13.79 21.10
N GLY A 917 32.64 12.57 20.54
CA GLY A 917 31.78 11.48 20.99
C GLY A 917 32.48 10.43 21.86
N PRO A 918 31.70 9.51 22.46
CA PRO A 918 32.25 8.32 23.09
C PRO A 918 33.03 7.49 22.06
N VAL A 919 34.24 7.06 22.42
CA VAL A 919 35.09 6.21 21.57
C VAL A 919 34.38 4.91 21.17
N THR A 920 33.49 4.39 22.01
CA THR A 920 32.65 3.22 21.70
C THR A 920 31.69 3.52 20.53
N LYS A 921 30.98 4.65 20.56
CA LYS A 921 30.10 5.06 19.46
C LYS A 921 30.88 5.28 18.16
N PHE A 922 32.07 5.88 18.24
CA PHE A 922 32.97 5.98 17.07
C PHE A 922 33.30 4.61 16.49
N GLN A 923 33.70 3.67 17.36
CA GLN A 923 34.06 2.31 16.95
C GLN A 923 32.87 1.58 16.32
N ASP A 924 31.71 1.59 16.98
CA ASP A 924 30.53 0.85 16.54
C ASP A 924 30.05 1.38 15.18
N THR A 925 29.95 2.70 15.04
CA THR A 925 29.51 3.35 13.78
C THR A 925 30.46 3.03 12.63
N LEU A 926 31.77 3.07 12.87
CA LEU A 926 32.77 2.82 11.84
C LEU A 926 32.88 1.33 11.47
N GLN A 927 32.68 0.44 12.44
CA GLN A 927 32.59 -0.99 12.20
C GLN A 927 31.37 -1.33 11.34
N SER A 928 30.22 -0.71 11.60
CA SER A 928 29.02 -0.87 10.76
C SER A 928 29.28 -0.45 9.31
N VAL A 929 29.96 0.69 9.09
CA VAL A 929 30.36 1.12 7.73
C VAL A 929 31.26 0.08 7.05
N LEU A 930 32.26 -0.43 7.76
CA LEU A 930 33.19 -1.42 7.19
C LEU A 930 32.49 -2.74 6.82
N THR A 931 31.63 -3.24 7.71
CA THR A 931 30.90 -4.49 7.48
C THR A 931 29.93 -4.31 6.31
N GLY A 932 29.07 -3.28 6.35
CA GLY A 932 28.08 -3.03 5.28
C GLY A 932 28.70 -2.84 3.91
N CYS A 933 29.78 -2.06 3.78
CA CYS A 933 30.46 -1.93 2.49
C CYS A 933 31.12 -3.22 2.01
N ILE A 934 31.65 -4.07 2.91
CA ILE A 934 32.27 -5.34 2.51
C ILE A 934 31.20 -6.34 2.06
N ASP A 935 30.07 -6.38 2.74
CA ASP A 935 28.97 -7.29 2.43
C ASP A 935 28.32 -6.90 1.10
N ALA A 936 28.08 -5.60 0.86
CA ALA A 936 27.61 -5.08 -0.43
C ALA A 936 28.60 -5.40 -1.56
N LEU A 937 29.90 -5.16 -1.38
CA LEU A 937 30.92 -5.51 -2.40
C LEU A 937 31.12 -7.02 -2.61
N SER A 938 30.47 -7.86 -1.79
CA SER A 938 30.52 -9.32 -1.90
C SER A 938 29.22 -9.90 -2.47
N ASP A 939 28.21 -9.08 -2.72
CA ASP A 939 26.94 -9.49 -3.32
C ASP A 939 27.03 -9.53 -4.86
N THR A 940 25.89 -9.71 -5.53
CA THR A 940 25.79 -9.75 -7.00
C THR A 940 25.26 -8.46 -7.63
N ILE A 941 25.17 -7.38 -6.85
CA ILE A 941 24.49 -6.12 -7.17
C ILE A 941 25.53 -5.03 -7.49
N SER A 942 25.93 -4.94 -8.76
CA SER A 942 27.05 -4.06 -9.16
C SER A 942 26.75 -2.55 -9.18
N TRP A 943 25.48 -2.12 -9.17
CA TRP A 943 25.16 -0.69 -9.26
C TRP A 943 25.56 0.09 -7.99
N ASN A 944 25.71 -0.59 -6.85
CA ASN A 944 26.04 0.03 -5.56
C ASN A 944 27.56 -0.01 -5.24
N ASP A 945 28.37 -0.68 -6.08
CA ASP A 945 29.80 -0.95 -5.82
C ASP A 945 30.61 0.34 -5.71
N ALA A 946 30.34 1.30 -6.60
CA ALA A 946 31.06 2.57 -6.64
C ALA A 946 30.89 3.38 -5.34
N ASP A 947 29.66 3.44 -4.82
CA ASP A 947 29.33 4.15 -3.59
C ASP A 947 29.93 3.45 -2.36
N ASN A 948 29.85 2.12 -2.32
CA ASN A 948 30.43 1.31 -1.25
C ASN A 948 31.97 1.36 -1.24
N LEU A 949 32.63 1.36 -2.40
CA LEU A 949 34.08 1.59 -2.50
C LEU A 949 34.48 2.99 -2.01
N ALA A 950 33.71 4.01 -2.37
CA ALA A 950 33.96 5.39 -1.93
C ALA A 950 33.79 5.52 -0.40
N CYS A 951 32.78 4.87 0.16
CA CYS A 951 32.52 4.82 1.60
C CYS A 951 33.59 4.04 2.36
N LEU A 952 33.97 2.86 1.86
CA LEU A 952 35.04 2.03 2.42
C LEU A 952 36.39 2.77 2.40
N SER A 953 36.69 3.49 1.32
CA SER A 953 37.87 4.36 1.24
C SER A 953 37.87 5.42 2.35
N LYS A 954 36.76 6.13 2.53
CA LYS A 954 36.61 7.14 3.59
C LYS A 954 36.76 6.53 4.99
N ALA A 955 36.21 5.34 5.23
CA ALA A 955 36.34 4.64 6.51
C ALA A 955 37.80 4.25 6.80
N LEU A 956 38.50 3.69 5.82
CA LEU A 956 39.92 3.32 5.93
C LEU A 956 40.82 4.54 6.15
N ASP A 957 40.53 5.68 5.52
CA ASP A 957 41.27 6.93 5.74
C ASP A 957 41.03 7.49 7.15
N ILE A 958 39.80 7.41 7.67
CA ILE A 958 39.48 7.78 9.06
C ILE A 958 40.31 6.95 10.04
N ILE A 959 40.34 5.62 9.88
CA ILE A 959 41.14 4.74 10.75
C ILE A 959 42.63 5.02 10.59
N GLY A 960 43.11 5.08 9.35
CA GLY A 960 44.51 5.33 9.04
C GLY A 960 45.02 6.68 9.57
N SER A 961 44.14 7.67 9.67
CA SER A 961 44.45 8.98 10.26
C SER A 961 44.34 9.02 11.78
N SER A 962 43.68 8.03 12.39
CA SER A 962 43.46 7.96 13.84
C SER A 962 44.50 7.14 14.60
N ILE A 963 45.39 6.40 13.90
CA ILE A 963 46.42 5.55 14.50
C ILE A 963 47.83 5.88 13.98
N SER A 964 48.85 5.75 14.85
CA SER A 964 50.24 6.14 14.57
C SER A 964 50.91 5.37 13.42
N ASN A 965 50.49 4.13 13.14
CA ASN A 965 51.01 3.28 12.06
C ASN A 965 50.02 3.09 10.89
N GLY A 966 49.14 4.07 10.65
CA GLY A 966 48.04 3.96 9.69
C GLY A 966 48.41 4.11 8.20
N GLN A 967 49.69 4.24 7.84
CA GLN A 967 50.13 4.48 6.46
C GLN A 967 49.68 3.39 5.47
N LYS A 968 49.66 2.13 5.91
CA LYS A 968 49.15 1.02 5.09
C LYS A 968 47.65 1.19 4.80
N LEU A 969 46.86 1.63 5.77
CA LEU A 969 45.42 1.86 5.62
C LEU A 969 45.15 3.08 4.73
N LYS A 970 45.94 4.15 4.85
CA LYS A 970 45.87 5.30 3.94
C LYS A 970 46.21 4.92 2.49
N LYS A 971 47.18 4.02 2.30
CA LYS A 971 47.49 3.46 0.98
C LYS A 971 46.31 2.65 0.45
N MET A 972 45.71 1.78 1.27
CA MET A 972 44.52 1.00 0.91
C MET A 972 43.32 1.91 0.58
N ALA A 973 43.08 2.96 1.36
CA ALA A 973 42.03 3.95 1.11
C ALA A 973 42.18 4.60 -0.27
N ARG A 974 43.39 4.99 -0.65
CA ARG A 974 43.69 5.53 -1.99
C ARG A 974 43.42 4.51 -3.09
N THR A 975 43.86 3.26 -2.89
CA THR A 975 43.60 2.18 -3.84
C THR A 975 42.11 1.91 -4.02
N MET A 976 41.33 1.86 -2.94
CA MET A 976 39.87 1.70 -3.01
C MET A 976 39.19 2.90 -3.69
N HIS A 977 39.64 4.12 -3.43
CA HIS A 977 39.10 5.30 -4.08
C HIS A 977 39.34 5.29 -5.60
N SER A 978 40.52 4.85 -6.03
CA SER A 978 40.81 4.67 -7.46
C SER A 978 40.01 3.52 -8.09
N ALA A 979 39.63 2.51 -7.30
CA ALA A 979 38.83 1.39 -7.77
C ALA A 979 37.38 1.76 -8.11
N VAL A 980 36.88 2.92 -7.65
CA VAL A 980 35.55 3.45 -8.02
C VAL A 980 35.41 3.60 -9.54
N PHE A 981 36.52 3.77 -10.26
CA PHE A 981 36.56 3.90 -11.73
C PHE A 981 36.89 2.59 -12.45
N CYS A 982 36.82 1.44 -11.77
CA CYS A 982 37.19 0.13 -12.30
C CYS A 982 36.01 -0.85 -12.26
N HIS A 983 35.90 -1.74 -13.24
CA HIS A 983 35.00 -2.90 -13.18
C HIS A 983 35.60 -3.97 -12.25
N LEU A 984 34.92 -4.28 -11.14
CA LEU A 984 35.41 -5.22 -10.13
C LEU A 984 35.20 -6.70 -10.52
N ASP A 985 34.13 -7.00 -11.28
CA ASP A 985 33.88 -8.32 -11.85
C ASP A 985 33.72 -8.25 -13.38
N PRO A 986 34.66 -8.82 -14.17
CA PRO A 986 34.55 -8.86 -15.63
C PRO A 986 33.40 -9.75 -16.14
N LYS A 987 32.72 -10.52 -15.29
CA LYS A 987 31.55 -11.33 -15.64
C LYS A 987 30.22 -10.60 -15.44
N VAL A 988 30.21 -9.51 -14.67
CA VAL A 988 29.00 -8.71 -14.42
C VAL A 988 28.99 -7.54 -15.41
N ARG A 989 28.16 -7.67 -16.45
CA ARG A 989 27.97 -6.60 -17.44
C ARG A 989 27.23 -5.43 -16.79
N LEU A 990 27.78 -4.22 -16.88
CA LEU A 990 27.03 -2.99 -16.59
C LEU A 990 26.00 -2.76 -17.71
N MET A 991 24.88 -2.12 -17.39
CA MET A 991 23.80 -1.84 -18.36
C MET A 991 24.23 -0.95 -19.55
N ASP A 992 25.38 -0.27 -19.47
CA ASP A 992 25.82 0.69 -20.50
C ASP A 992 26.68 0.10 -21.63
N ASP A 993 27.14 -1.16 -21.51
CA ASP A 993 28.04 -1.78 -22.50
C ASP A 993 27.31 -2.51 -23.66
N GLU A 994 25.99 -2.42 -23.77
CA GLU A 994 25.22 -3.14 -24.81
C GLU A 994 25.21 -2.48 -26.20
N ASN A 995 25.91 -1.36 -26.41
CA ASN A 995 25.90 -0.61 -27.68
C ASN A 995 27.16 -0.74 -28.55
N LYS A 996 27.98 -1.77 -28.35
CA LYS A 996 29.06 -2.09 -29.31
C LYS A 996 28.73 -3.37 -30.08
N ASP A 997 28.15 -3.17 -31.26
CA ASP A 997 28.09 -4.17 -32.32
C ASP A 997 29.52 -4.61 -32.67
N ASP A 998 29.88 -5.85 -32.38
CA ASP A 998 31.00 -6.52 -33.04
C ASP A 998 30.44 -7.18 -34.31
N PRO A 999 30.90 -6.81 -35.51
CA PRO A 999 30.58 -7.54 -36.72
C PRO A 999 31.51 -8.74 -36.79
N ASP A 1000 30.94 -9.94 -36.85
CA ASP A 1000 31.34 -11.02 -37.76
C ASP A 1000 30.82 -12.36 -37.24
N GLU A 1001 29.84 -12.92 -37.95
CA GLU A 1001 29.79 -14.35 -38.25
C GLU A 1001 28.67 -14.58 -39.29
N ASP A 1002 29.05 -14.62 -40.56
CA ASP A 1002 28.31 -15.34 -41.59
C ASP A 1002 29.30 -16.32 -42.24
N GLY A 1003 28.94 -17.61 -42.19
CA GLY A 1003 29.82 -18.74 -42.52
C GLY A 1003 29.62 -19.34 -43.91
N GLY A 1004 30.60 -20.19 -44.27
CA GLY A 1004 30.56 -21.21 -45.34
C GLY A 1004 30.81 -20.69 -46.76
N ASP A 1005 31.51 -21.36 -47.67
CA ASP A 1005 31.90 -22.77 -47.77
C ASP A 1005 32.92 -22.96 -48.94
N ASP A 1006 33.75 -23.99 -48.81
CA ASP A 1006 34.48 -24.82 -49.80
C ASP A 1006 35.29 -24.26 -51.00
N GLY A 1007 36.52 -24.81 -51.18
CA GLY A 1007 37.20 -24.83 -52.49
C GLY A 1007 38.73 -25.07 -52.51
N GLU A 1008 39.13 -26.35 -52.47
CA GLU A 1008 40.30 -26.97 -53.14
C GLU A 1008 41.69 -26.28 -53.28
N SER A 1009 42.66 -26.90 -52.59
CA SER A 1009 43.93 -27.43 -53.15
C SER A 1009 45.11 -26.51 -53.56
N GLN A 1010 46.29 -27.02 -53.15
CA GLN A 1010 47.62 -26.95 -53.78
C GLN A 1010 48.64 -25.86 -53.39
N THR A 1011 49.76 -26.41 -52.90
CA THR A 1011 51.17 -26.07 -53.16
C THR A 1011 51.85 -24.90 -52.44
N ASP A 1012 52.64 -25.30 -51.42
CA ASP A 1012 54.11 -25.29 -51.41
C ASP A 1012 54.91 -23.97 -51.52
N ALA A 1013 55.87 -23.85 -50.59
CA ALA A 1013 57.04 -22.96 -50.55
C ALA A 1013 56.76 -21.43 -50.52
N HIS A 1014 57.38 -20.59 -49.68
CA HIS A 1014 58.78 -20.60 -49.27
C HIS A 1014 59.02 -19.54 -48.17
N ARG A 1015 59.87 -19.90 -47.19
CA ARG A 1015 60.94 -19.07 -46.55
C ARG A 1015 60.59 -17.79 -45.74
N ARG A 1016 61.05 -17.86 -44.47
CA ARG A 1016 62.03 -16.97 -43.78
C ARG A 1016 61.67 -15.47 -43.75
N ARG A 1017 61.65 -14.74 -42.64
CA ARG A 1017 62.56 -14.65 -41.47
C ARG A 1017 61.93 -13.55 -40.59
N GLY A 1018 61.94 -13.68 -39.26
CA GLY A 1018 61.77 -12.50 -38.37
C GLY A 1018 63.02 -11.61 -38.37
N PRO A 1019 63.23 -10.74 -37.37
CA PRO A 1019 62.27 -10.03 -36.51
C PRO A 1019 62.55 -8.50 -36.51
N HIS A 1020 61.63 -7.71 -35.92
CA HIS A 1020 61.96 -6.57 -35.08
C HIS A 1020 60.84 -6.29 -34.08
#